data_AF-A0A970FTE8-F1
#
_entry.id   AF-A0A970FTE8-F1
#
_cell.length_a   1.000
_cell.length_b   1.000
_cell.length_c   1.000
_cell.angle_alpha   90.00
_cell.angle_beta   90.00
_cell.angle_gamma   90.00
#
_symmetry.space_group_name_H-M   'P 1'
#
loop_
_entity.id
_entity.type
_entity.pdbx_description
1 polymer ?
#
loop_
_entity_poly.entity_id
_entity_poly.type
_entity_poly.pdbx_seq_one_letter_code
_entity_poly.pdbx_strand_id
1 'polypeptide(L)'
;MAKFTPYPVRWDEAPVDISFVFNQEKPAGRHGFLKVKGNAFAFEDGTPGLFWGTNFNSGANFPDFDYSEKTAKRLGRIGVNIVRFHQLDAEWATPNIFQFSKGERLLTTRRLDPESMKRLDYLIYCLKQEGIYCYLDLMTYRKFKSGDDVPNARLLGDSAKPYSIFSRRLIDLQKEFINNIWNHVNPYTGLAYKDDPVIILSEITNECDLFTRRFTFDIEPYHTELVGLMKEWLAEEGLDYPAATASFQEQDDIMVRFKMTLQERYYRELYTLMRDIGVKIPITGTNWSIDTANALTQKATDFDDSHAYFYAWNWGEFKKGNDPRAMVAEQDGMLRGLCLNTSPDRPFFVSEWDCPWPNEFRADSSLLMAAAGSLQGWGGFTIHTYMYATRRDQQVIGKEIAARTISNVPYREGIFATWNDPAKFGLFYHAALIMRRGDVRTAQKTLAIAVDDLTSSAAQIDALSLVAEQHKVGLTFDGQAHGADAVVAADTPLVDPSAGDVRSDTGELWRSWQRRVGSIDTARSQCLYGFLGNAGQLATRDLSVAVTNDYAVIALSSLTDEAISTSGNLLLTTVGRAENSGMIFNEDRTEVLDTGKPPILIEVIEADIVLKTERPNLTVWSIGPEGFYTGRIPSTWTDGELRFHLGDTCQSMYYLILDE
;
A
#
# COMPACT_ATOMS: atom_id res chain seq x y z
N MET A 1 27.70 -21.59 4.51
CA MET A 1 26.28 -21.84 4.21
C MET A 1 25.47 -20.88 5.07
N ALA A 2 24.42 -20.27 4.52
CA ALA A 2 23.53 -19.41 5.28
C ALA A 2 22.85 -20.22 6.41
N LYS A 3 22.73 -19.60 7.59
CA LYS A 3 22.02 -20.19 8.75
C LYS A 3 20.58 -19.72 8.71
N PHE A 4 19.64 -20.63 8.96
CA PHE A 4 18.22 -20.34 9.01
C PHE A 4 17.63 -20.79 10.34
N THR A 5 16.66 -20.03 10.86
CA THR A 5 15.91 -20.39 12.08
C THR A 5 14.41 -20.28 11.84
N PRO A 6 13.57 -21.14 12.45
CA PRO A 6 12.12 -21.02 12.40
C PRO A 6 11.61 -19.69 12.94
N TYR A 7 10.71 -19.04 12.19
CA TYR A 7 10.05 -17.81 12.62
C TYR A 7 8.58 -17.76 12.15
N PRO A 8 7.70 -18.59 12.72
CA PRO A 8 6.28 -18.56 12.38
C PRO A 8 5.63 -17.28 12.92
N VAL A 9 5.15 -16.43 12.03
CA VAL A 9 4.35 -15.25 12.40
C VAL A 9 2.88 -15.65 12.51
N ARG A 10 2.28 -15.44 13.68
CA ARG A 10 0.87 -15.76 13.95
C ARG A 10 -0.06 -14.61 13.55
N TRP A 11 -1.32 -14.92 13.24
CA TRP A 11 -2.34 -13.94 12.84
C TRP A 11 -2.98 -13.23 14.04
N ASP A 12 -2.90 -13.83 15.22
CA ASP A 12 -3.56 -13.41 16.47
C ASP A 12 -2.62 -12.74 17.47
N GLU A 13 -1.30 -12.78 17.23
CA GLU A 13 -0.29 -12.19 18.10
C GLU A 13 0.85 -11.52 17.33
N ALA A 14 1.58 -10.66 18.03
CA ALA A 14 2.79 -9.99 17.57
C ALA A 14 3.87 -10.13 18.66
N PRO A 15 5.12 -10.47 18.31
CA PRO A 15 6.20 -10.70 19.28
C PRO A 15 6.68 -9.42 19.97
N VAL A 16 6.46 -8.26 19.35
CA VAL A 16 6.79 -6.94 19.89
C VAL A 16 5.50 -6.10 19.91
N ASP A 17 5.38 -5.19 20.88
CA ASP A 17 4.24 -4.27 21.01
C ASP A 17 4.75 -2.82 21.05
N ILE A 18 4.55 -2.07 19.97
CA ILE A 18 4.84 -0.63 19.91
C ILE A 18 3.58 0.23 20.05
N SER A 19 2.41 -0.36 20.35
CA SER A 19 1.15 0.38 20.40
C SER A 19 1.12 1.46 21.49
N PHE A 20 1.94 1.30 22.53
CA PHE A 20 2.10 2.28 23.59
C PHE A 20 2.65 3.62 23.09
N VAL A 21 3.46 3.62 22.01
CA VAL A 21 3.99 4.84 21.36
C VAL A 21 2.84 5.71 20.83
N PHE A 22 1.73 5.09 20.46
CA PHE A 22 0.59 5.75 19.84
C PHE A 22 -0.68 5.70 20.71
N ASN A 23 -0.53 5.48 22.02
CA ASN A 23 -1.69 5.29 22.91
C ASN A 23 -2.64 6.51 22.92
N GLN A 24 -2.12 7.70 22.64
CA GLN A 24 -2.92 8.93 22.57
C GLN A 24 -3.82 9.01 21.33
N GLU A 25 -3.62 8.16 20.33
CA GLU A 25 -4.44 8.11 19.11
C GLU A 25 -5.74 7.30 19.29
N LYS A 26 -5.89 6.57 20.40
CA LYS A 26 -7.07 5.72 20.66
C LYS A 26 -8.20 6.51 21.34
N PRO A 27 -9.48 6.28 20.98
CA PRO A 27 -9.94 5.55 19.79
C PRO A 27 -9.79 6.40 18.51
N ALA A 28 -9.76 5.74 17.35
CA ALA A 28 -9.76 6.42 16.06
C ALA A 28 -11.03 7.29 15.91
N GLY A 29 -10.86 8.45 15.27
CA GLY A 29 -11.92 9.45 15.10
C GLY A 29 -11.97 10.50 16.22
N ARG A 30 -11.12 10.40 17.26
CA ARG A 30 -11.02 11.41 18.32
C ARG A 30 -10.56 12.78 17.84
N HIS A 31 -9.86 12.84 16.72
CA HIS A 31 -9.38 14.07 16.07
C HIS A 31 -10.43 14.70 15.13
N GLY A 32 -11.62 14.11 15.02
CA GLY A 32 -12.66 14.54 14.08
C GLY A 32 -12.45 13.98 12.67
N PHE A 33 -13.13 14.56 11.68
CA PHE A 33 -13.01 14.10 10.29
C PHE A 33 -11.66 14.48 9.68
N LEU A 34 -11.11 13.59 8.86
CA LEU A 34 -9.98 13.94 7.99
C LEU A 34 -10.42 14.95 6.92
N LYS A 35 -9.55 15.89 6.58
CA LYS A 35 -9.75 16.92 5.56
C LYS A 35 -8.51 17.06 4.68
N VAL A 36 -8.71 17.61 3.48
CA VAL A 36 -7.63 18.12 2.64
C VAL A 36 -7.29 19.54 3.07
N LYS A 37 -6.02 19.80 3.40
CA LYS A 37 -5.51 21.12 3.78
C LYS A 37 -4.28 21.44 2.93
N GLY A 38 -4.51 22.15 1.83
CA GLY A 38 -3.48 22.35 0.81
C GLY A 38 -3.05 21.00 0.22
N ASN A 39 -1.76 20.70 0.29
CA ASN A 39 -1.16 19.49 -0.27
C ASN A 39 -1.02 18.32 0.72
N ALA A 40 -1.70 18.37 1.87
CA ALA A 40 -1.62 17.36 2.90
C ALA A 40 -3.00 17.02 3.49
N PHE A 41 -3.08 15.88 4.17
CA PHE A 41 -4.22 15.54 5.02
C PHE A 41 -4.03 16.07 6.44
N ALA A 42 -5.10 16.60 7.01
CA ALA A 42 -5.16 17.00 8.41
C ALA A 42 -6.55 16.73 8.99
N PHE A 43 -6.61 16.39 10.27
CA PHE A 43 -7.86 16.26 11.01
C PHE A 43 -8.43 17.64 11.37
N GLU A 44 -9.69 17.68 11.80
CA GLU A 44 -10.42 18.91 12.16
C GLU A 44 -9.74 19.71 13.29
N ASP A 45 -9.05 19.04 14.21
CA ASP A 45 -8.26 19.68 15.27
C ASP A 45 -6.86 20.17 14.83
N GLY A 46 -6.50 19.95 13.58
CA GLY A 46 -5.21 20.32 13.00
C GLY A 46 -4.12 19.25 13.10
N THR A 47 -4.40 18.10 13.71
CA THR A 47 -3.47 16.96 13.77
C THR A 47 -3.15 16.47 12.34
N PRO A 48 -1.88 16.26 11.98
CA PRO A 48 -1.52 15.71 10.67
C PRO A 48 -2.09 14.30 10.43
N GLY A 49 -2.59 14.04 9.23
CA GLY A 49 -3.07 12.72 8.82
C GLY A 49 -1.97 11.90 8.16
N LEU A 50 -1.24 11.09 8.95
CA LEU A 50 -0.15 10.23 8.47
C LEU A 50 -0.48 8.75 8.74
N PHE A 51 -0.55 7.95 7.68
CA PHE A 51 -1.08 6.59 7.77
C PHE A 51 -0.13 5.50 7.26
N TRP A 52 -0.01 4.43 8.02
CA TRP A 52 0.69 3.21 7.64
C TRP A 52 -0.21 2.02 7.91
N GLY A 53 -0.54 1.26 6.88
CA GLY A 53 -1.60 0.27 6.97
C GLY A 53 -1.54 -0.87 5.99
N THR A 54 -2.68 -1.57 5.89
CA THR A 54 -2.82 -2.78 5.09
C THR A 54 -4.22 -2.91 4.50
N ASN A 55 -4.34 -3.67 3.42
CA ASN A 55 -5.64 -4.01 2.84
C ASN A 55 -6.19 -5.26 3.51
N PHE A 56 -7.49 -5.28 3.76
CA PHE A 56 -8.25 -6.51 3.96
C PHE A 56 -9.01 -6.79 2.67
N ASN A 57 -8.85 -7.99 2.12
CA ASN A 57 -9.52 -8.35 0.87
C ASN A 57 -10.66 -9.32 1.10
N SER A 58 -11.77 -9.09 0.42
CA SER A 58 -12.87 -10.05 0.28
C SER A 58 -13.39 -10.58 1.61
N GLY A 59 -13.24 -11.88 1.89
CA GLY A 59 -13.75 -12.51 3.11
C GLY A 59 -13.07 -11.98 4.38
N ALA A 60 -11.85 -11.44 4.26
CA ALA A 60 -11.13 -10.82 5.37
C ALA A 60 -11.85 -9.60 5.96
N ASN A 61 -12.74 -8.96 5.20
CA ASN A 61 -13.53 -7.81 5.66
C ASN A 61 -14.69 -8.20 6.58
N PHE A 62 -15.03 -9.48 6.65
CA PHE A 62 -16.17 -9.98 7.42
C PHE A 62 -15.77 -11.06 8.45
N PRO A 63 -14.73 -10.82 9.28
CA PRO A 63 -14.27 -11.76 10.27
C PRO A 63 -15.32 -12.00 11.35
N ASP A 64 -15.21 -13.14 12.03
CA ASP A 64 -15.97 -13.31 13.26
C ASP A 64 -15.46 -12.41 14.40
N PHE A 65 -16.22 -12.36 15.50
CA PHE A 65 -15.99 -11.37 16.54
C PHE A 65 -14.65 -11.57 17.26
N ASP A 66 -14.34 -12.81 17.64
CA ASP A 66 -13.04 -13.15 18.26
C ASP A 66 -11.87 -12.85 17.32
N TYR A 67 -12.03 -13.13 16.02
CA TYR A 67 -11.02 -12.81 15.02
C TYR A 67 -10.81 -11.29 14.91
N SER A 68 -11.91 -10.52 14.85
CA SER A 68 -11.89 -9.05 14.79
C SER A 68 -11.10 -8.44 15.94
N GLU A 69 -11.37 -8.88 17.17
CA GLU A 69 -10.72 -8.37 18.37
C GLU A 69 -9.20 -8.66 18.38
N LYS A 70 -8.82 -9.90 18.06
CA LYS A 70 -7.42 -10.33 18.06
C LYS A 70 -6.63 -9.64 16.96
N THR A 71 -7.19 -9.58 15.75
CA THR A 71 -6.51 -8.95 14.61
C THR A 71 -6.38 -7.44 14.81
N ALA A 72 -7.40 -6.73 15.30
CA ALA A 72 -7.30 -5.30 15.58
C ALA A 72 -6.18 -5.01 16.60
N LYS A 73 -6.12 -5.78 17.70
CA LYS A 73 -5.04 -5.66 18.71
C LYS A 73 -3.68 -5.90 18.09
N ARG A 74 -3.52 -6.99 17.33
CA ARG A 74 -2.26 -7.32 16.65
C ARG A 74 -1.80 -6.20 15.72
N LEU A 75 -2.70 -5.67 14.89
CA LEU A 75 -2.39 -4.57 13.97
C LEU A 75 -1.90 -3.33 14.75
N GLY A 76 -2.57 -2.99 15.86
CA GLY A 76 -2.15 -1.91 16.75
C GLY A 76 -0.74 -2.12 17.33
N ARG A 77 -0.41 -3.35 17.75
CA ARG A 77 0.92 -3.72 18.26
C ARG A 77 2.05 -3.53 17.24
N ILE A 78 1.74 -3.72 15.96
CA ILE A 78 2.67 -3.60 14.83
C ILE A 78 2.75 -2.15 14.32
N GLY A 79 1.94 -1.24 14.85
CA GLY A 79 1.93 0.17 14.48
C GLY A 79 1.05 0.51 13.28
N VAL A 80 0.19 -0.40 12.83
CA VAL A 80 -0.83 -0.10 11.80
C VAL A 80 -1.85 0.90 12.36
N ASN A 81 -2.22 1.93 11.58
CA ASN A 81 -3.28 2.88 11.93
C ASN A 81 -4.31 3.13 10.83
N ILE A 82 -4.26 2.37 9.73
CA ILE A 82 -5.34 2.36 8.74
C ILE A 82 -5.54 0.96 8.15
N VAL A 83 -6.78 0.58 7.88
CA VAL A 83 -7.15 -0.60 7.10
C VAL A 83 -8.01 -0.19 5.92
N ARG A 84 -7.65 -0.62 4.70
CA ARG A 84 -8.50 -0.47 3.51
C ARG A 84 -9.36 -1.71 3.34
N PHE A 85 -10.67 -1.52 3.23
CA PHE A 85 -11.62 -2.59 2.97
C PHE A 85 -11.79 -2.78 1.46
N HIS A 86 -10.95 -3.66 0.92
CA HIS A 86 -10.87 -3.93 -0.50
C HIS A 86 -11.70 -5.16 -0.86
N GLN A 87 -12.30 -5.20 -2.05
CA GLN A 87 -13.02 -6.40 -2.54
C GLN A 87 -14.23 -6.81 -1.71
N LEU A 88 -14.87 -5.85 -1.02
CA LEU A 88 -16.11 -6.06 -0.26
C LEU A 88 -17.22 -6.69 -1.11
N ASP A 89 -17.27 -6.36 -2.40
CA ASP A 89 -18.29 -6.73 -3.38
C ASP A 89 -17.89 -7.89 -4.30
N ALA A 90 -16.77 -8.57 -4.02
CA ALA A 90 -16.27 -9.67 -4.82
C ALA A 90 -17.19 -10.91 -4.80
N GLU A 91 -17.89 -11.16 -5.92
CA GLU A 91 -18.84 -12.29 -6.04
C GLU A 91 -18.17 -13.66 -5.84
N TRP A 92 -16.88 -13.76 -6.16
CA TRP A 92 -16.15 -15.01 -5.99
C TRP A 92 -15.91 -15.38 -4.52
N ALA A 93 -16.02 -14.43 -3.59
CA ALA A 93 -15.86 -14.66 -2.16
C ALA A 93 -17.21 -14.78 -1.44
N THR A 94 -17.24 -15.58 -0.39
CA THR A 94 -18.28 -15.55 0.64
C THR A 94 -17.63 -15.73 2.00
N PRO A 95 -17.90 -14.86 2.96
CA PRO A 95 -18.80 -13.70 2.87
C PRO A 95 -18.32 -12.60 1.88
N ASN A 96 -19.29 -11.90 1.27
CA ASN A 96 -19.15 -10.61 0.62
C ASN A 96 -20.31 -9.69 1.06
N ILE A 97 -20.28 -8.40 0.71
CA ILE A 97 -21.24 -7.40 1.19
C ILE A 97 -22.70 -7.65 0.78
N PHE A 98 -22.93 -8.42 -0.29
CA PHE A 98 -24.26 -8.77 -0.79
C PHE A 98 -24.69 -10.21 -0.42
N GLN A 99 -23.76 -11.06 0.03
CA GLN A 99 -24.04 -12.47 0.30
C GLN A 99 -23.08 -13.06 1.32
N PHE A 100 -23.63 -13.55 2.44
CA PHE A 100 -22.82 -14.20 3.48
C PHE A 100 -22.37 -15.63 3.13
N SER A 101 -23.19 -16.41 2.41
CA SER A 101 -22.91 -17.83 2.08
C SER A 101 -23.32 -18.20 0.66
N LYS A 102 -22.59 -19.11 0.01
CA LYS A 102 -22.95 -19.64 -1.33
C LYS A 102 -24.05 -20.70 -1.23
N GLY A 103 -24.91 -20.74 -2.25
CA GLY A 103 -25.91 -21.79 -2.45
C GLY A 103 -27.21 -21.22 -3.01
N GLU A 104 -27.74 -20.19 -2.36
CA GLU A 104 -28.87 -19.44 -2.91
C GLU A 104 -28.44 -18.59 -4.10
N ARG A 105 -29.19 -18.70 -5.20
CA ARG A 105 -28.99 -17.87 -6.38
C ARG A 105 -29.61 -16.49 -6.13
N LEU A 106 -28.78 -15.52 -5.79
CA LEU A 106 -29.18 -14.12 -5.79
C LEU A 106 -29.40 -13.66 -7.23
N LEU A 107 -30.56 -13.04 -7.48
CA LEU A 107 -30.90 -12.44 -8.78
C LEU A 107 -30.54 -10.96 -8.86
N THR A 108 -30.20 -10.34 -7.73
CA THR A 108 -29.90 -8.91 -7.59
C THR A 108 -28.78 -8.70 -6.57
N THR A 109 -28.03 -7.60 -6.71
CA THR A 109 -26.99 -7.13 -5.77
C THR A 109 -27.35 -5.77 -5.15
N ARG A 110 -28.65 -5.49 -4.98
CA ARG A 110 -29.15 -4.18 -4.54
C ARG A 110 -29.32 -4.04 -3.02
N ARG A 111 -29.21 -5.14 -2.28
CA ARG A 111 -29.39 -5.16 -0.81
C ARG A 111 -28.12 -5.63 -0.14
N LEU A 112 -27.72 -4.93 0.92
CA LEU A 112 -26.64 -5.35 1.79
C LEU A 112 -27.07 -6.60 2.58
N ASP A 113 -26.17 -7.57 2.71
CA ASP A 113 -26.42 -8.76 3.52
C ASP A 113 -26.32 -8.42 5.02
N PRO A 114 -27.37 -8.67 5.83
CA PRO A 114 -27.36 -8.27 7.24
C PRO A 114 -26.28 -8.94 8.10
N GLU A 115 -25.90 -10.19 7.81
CA GLU A 115 -24.85 -10.88 8.57
C GLU A 115 -23.48 -10.40 8.13
N SER A 116 -23.24 -10.19 6.83
CA SER A 116 -22.00 -9.53 6.36
C SER A 116 -21.84 -8.15 6.99
N MET A 117 -22.89 -7.31 6.98
CA MET A 117 -22.82 -5.98 7.60
C MET A 117 -22.53 -6.06 9.09
N LYS A 118 -23.16 -6.97 9.83
CA LYS A 118 -22.86 -7.19 11.26
C LYS A 118 -21.39 -7.54 11.52
N ARG A 119 -20.74 -8.33 10.65
CA ARG A 119 -19.31 -8.69 10.77
C ARG A 119 -18.42 -7.48 10.48
N LEU A 120 -18.70 -6.75 9.40
CA LEU A 120 -17.97 -5.55 9.02
C LEU A 120 -18.09 -4.45 10.09
N ASP A 121 -19.31 -4.22 10.59
CA ASP A 121 -19.61 -3.25 11.63
C ASP A 121 -18.80 -3.52 12.91
N TYR A 122 -18.72 -4.80 13.32
CA TYR A 122 -17.96 -5.19 14.50
C TYR A 122 -16.46 -5.04 14.29
N LEU A 123 -15.95 -5.40 13.11
CA LEU A 123 -14.54 -5.17 12.75
C LEU A 123 -14.18 -3.68 12.81
N ILE A 124 -14.99 -2.80 12.21
CA ILE A 124 -14.79 -1.35 12.26
C ILE A 124 -14.77 -0.85 13.71
N TYR A 125 -15.67 -1.35 14.56
CA TYR A 125 -15.67 -1.03 15.98
C TYR A 125 -14.36 -1.47 16.67
N CYS A 126 -13.89 -2.69 16.44
CA CYS A 126 -12.64 -3.18 17.00
C CYS A 126 -11.43 -2.34 16.53
N LEU A 127 -11.34 -2.03 15.24
CA LEU A 127 -10.30 -1.16 14.69
C LEU A 127 -10.34 0.24 15.33
N LYS A 128 -11.55 0.80 15.50
CA LYS A 128 -11.77 2.07 16.18
C LYS A 128 -11.18 2.08 17.59
N GLN A 129 -11.45 1.04 18.39
CA GLN A 129 -10.93 0.96 19.77
C GLN A 129 -9.40 0.92 19.81
N GLU A 130 -8.76 0.36 18.78
CA GLU A 130 -7.31 0.25 18.69
C GLU A 130 -6.64 1.46 18.01
N GLY A 131 -7.38 2.52 17.68
CA GLY A 131 -6.82 3.71 17.03
C GLY A 131 -6.52 3.51 15.54
N ILE A 132 -7.21 2.57 14.90
CA ILE A 132 -7.03 2.22 13.50
C ILE A 132 -8.21 2.77 12.67
N TYR A 133 -7.89 3.63 11.71
CA TYR A 133 -8.84 4.24 10.79
C TYR A 133 -9.19 3.29 9.62
N CYS A 134 -10.22 3.64 8.85
CA CYS A 134 -10.74 2.85 7.75
C CYS A 134 -10.74 3.65 6.43
N TYR A 135 -10.30 2.98 5.35
CA TYR A 135 -10.48 3.40 3.95
C TYR A 135 -11.56 2.50 3.33
N LEU A 136 -12.63 3.08 2.79
CA LEU A 136 -13.75 2.34 2.22
C LEU A 136 -13.83 2.41 0.69
N ASP A 137 -13.76 1.27 0.02
CA ASP A 137 -13.96 1.15 -1.43
C ASP A 137 -15.45 1.01 -1.78
N LEU A 138 -15.89 1.68 -2.85
CA LEU A 138 -17.30 1.70 -3.25
C LEU A 138 -17.66 0.74 -4.38
N MET A 139 -16.72 0.42 -5.28
CA MET A 139 -16.91 -0.56 -6.34
C MET A 139 -15.59 -1.18 -6.76
N THR A 140 -15.46 -2.51 -6.64
CA THR A 140 -14.20 -3.19 -6.96
C THR A 140 -14.38 -4.42 -7.85
N TYR A 141 -15.20 -5.39 -7.44
CA TYR A 141 -15.44 -6.65 -8.14
C TYR A 141 -16.92 -7.05 -8.20
N ARG A 142 -17.85 -6.10 -8.01
CA ARG A 142 -19.29 -6.36 -8.11
C ARG A 142 -19.64 -7.01 -9.44
N LYS A 143 -20.40 -8.10 -9.38
CA LYS A 143 -21.04 -8.71 -10.54
C LYS A 143 -22.50 -8.29 -10.59
N PHE A 144 -22.81 -7.38 -11.49
CA PHE A 144 -24.19 -6.97 -11.77
C PHE A 144 -24.99 -8.15 -12.33
N LYS A 145 -26.28 -8.21 -11.97
CA LYS A 145 -27.14 -9.36 -12.26
C LYS A 145 -28.32 -8.96 -13.13
N SER A 146 -28.95 -9.95 -13.78
CA SER A 146 -30.12 -9.72 -14.63
C SER A 146 -31.30 -9.11 -13.87
N GLY A 147 -31.47 -9.43 -12.58
CA GLY A 147 -32.49 -8.81 -11.73
C GLY A 147 -32.15 -7.40 -11.24
N ASP A 148 -30.98 -6.87 -11.62
CA ASP A 148 -30.63 -5.46 -11.46
C ASP A 148 -31.07 -4.63 -12.69
N ASP A 149 -31.92 -5.16 -13.57
CA ASP A 149 -32.32 -4.58 -14.87
C ASP A 149 -31.10 -4.17 -15.72
N VAL A 150 -30.04 -4.96 -15.66
CA VAL A 150 -28.80 -4.74 -16.42
C VAL A 150 -28.84 -5.62 -17.69
N PRO A 151 -28.99 -5.03 -18.88
CA PRO A 151 -28.97 -5.78 -20.13
C PRO A 151 -27.66 -6.53 -20.31
N ASN A 152 -27.72 -7.77 -20.79
CA ASN A 152 -26.54 -8.59 -21.06
C ASN A 152 -25.56 -8.71 -19.88
N ALA A 153 -26.05 -8.64 -18.62
CA ALA A 153 -25.21 -8.66 -17.41
C ALA A 153 -24.16 -9.80 -17.38
N ARG A 154 -24.49 -10.97 -17.93
CA ARG A 154 -23.57 -12.13 -18.01
C ARG A 154 -22.34 -11.92 -18.91
N LEU A 155 -22.38 -10.93 -19.80
CA LEU A 155 -21.26 -10.58 -20.69
C LEU A 155 -20.32 -9.58 -20.01
N LEU A 156 -20.77 -8.92 -18.93
CA LEU A 156 -19.98 -7.91 -18.23
C LEU A 156 -18.95 -8.56 -17.30
N GLY A 157 -17.75 -7.97 -17.32
CA GLY A 157 -16.66 -8.30 -16.41
C GLY A 157 -16.92 -7.86 -14.97
N ASP A 158 -15.89 -8.00 -14.14
CA ASP A 158 -15.92 -7.47 -12.77
C ASP A 158 -16.16 -5.96 -12.80
N SER A 159 -17.05 -5.47 -11.93
CA SER A 159 -17.50 -4.06 -11.86
C SER A 159 -18.01 -3.48 -13.18
N ALA A 160 -18.39 -4.33 -14.12
CA ALA A 160 -18.77 -3.95 -15.48
C ALA A 160 -17.80 -2.96 -16.15
N LYS A 161 -16.49 -3.07 -15.86
CA LYS A 161 -15.47 -2.20 -16.47
C LYS A 161 -15.42 -2.41 -17.99
N PRO A 162 -15.29 -1.36 -18.80
CA PRO A 162 -15.29 0.07 -18.45
C PRO A 162 -16.69 0.72 -18.48
N TYR A 163 -17.71 -0.05 -18.87
CA TYR A 163 -19.10 0.39 -19.08
C TYR A 163 -19.74 1.07 -17.87
N SER A 164 -19.29 0.74 -16.66
CA SER A 164 -19.76 1.34 -15.41
C SER A 164 -19.42 2.82 -15.22
N ILE A 165 -18.49 3.37 -16.01
CA ILE A 165 -18.15 4.80 -16.01
C ILE A 165 -19.22 5.65 -16.70
N PHE A 166 -19.87 5.13 -17.75
CA PHE A 166 -20.74 5.98 -18.59
C PHE A 166 -22.19 5.49 -18.68
N SER A 167 -22.46 4.19 -18.45
CA SER A 167 -23.82 3.69 -18.60
C SER A 167 -24.73 4.18 -17.49
N ARG A 168 -25.82 4.87 -17.85
CA ARG A 168 -26.75 5.48 -16.89
C ARG A 168 -27.26 4.48 -15.85
N ARG A 169 -27.68 3.28 -16.29
CA ARG A 169 -28.21 2.24 -15.39
C ARG A 169 -27.16 1.73 -14.41
N LEU A 170 -25.92 1.53 -14.86
CA LEU A 170 -24.83 1.08 -14.00
C LEU A 170 -24.47 2.15 -12.97
N ILE A 171 -24.43 3.43 -13.37
CA ILE A 171 -24.21 4.55 -12.44
C ILE A 171 -25.34 4.64 -11.42
N ASP A 172 -26.61 4.47 -11.82
CA ASP A 172 -27.75 4.49 -10.88
C ASP A 172 -27.65 3.40 -9.80
N LEU A 173 -27.19 2.20 -10.16
CA LEU A 173 -26.98 1.10 -9.20
C LEU A 173 -25.79 1.34 -8.27
N GLN A 174 -24.80 2.13 -8.69
CA GLN A 174 -23.72 2.60 -7.83
C GLN A 174 -24.23 3.66 -6.86
N LYS A 175 -25.04 4.62 -7.34
CA LYS A 175 -25.69 5.62 -6.48
C LYS A 175 -26.57 4.98 -5.40
N GLU A 176 -27.34 3.95 -5.76
CA GLU A 176 -28.14 3.19 -4.81
C GLU A 176 -27.26 2.53 -3.74
N PHE A 177 -26.15 1.89 -4.14
CA PHE A 177 -25.21 1.27 -3.21
C PHE A 177 -24.55 2.32 -2.29
N ILE A 178 -24.06 3.43 -2.85
CA ILE A 178 -23.46 4.55 -2.11
C ILE A 178 -24.44 5.08 -1.07
N ASN A 179 -25.71 5.29 -1.44
CA ASN A 179 -26.73 5.73 -0.50
C ASN A 179 -26.98 4.70 0.60
N ASN A 180 -27.02 3.40 0.28
CA ASN A 180 -27.25 2.35 1.26
C ASN A 180 -26.09 2.23 2.26
N ILE A 181 -24.84 2.22 1.79
CA ILE A 181 -23.67 2.01 2.64
C ILE A 181 -23.37 3.21 3.54
N TRP A 182 -23.45 4.44 3.00
CA TRP A 182 -23.12 5.65 3.79
C TRP A 182 -24.19 6.03 4.81
N ASN A 183 -25.44 5.65 4.58
CA ASN A 183 -26.53 5.82 5.54
C ASN A 183 -26.73 4.63 6.49
N HIS A 184 -25.97 3.54 6.31
CA HIS A 184 -25.99 2.41 7.23
C HIS A 184 -25.47 2.85 8.61
N VAL A 185 -26.22 2.50 9.66
CA VAL A 185 -25.83 2.77 11.05
C VAL A 185 -25.11 1.56 11.60
N ASN A 186 -23.85 1.75 11.99
CA ASN A 186 -23.09 0.74 12.70
C ASN A 186 -23.67 0.61 14.13
N PRO A 187 -24.25 -0.54 14.51
CA PRO A 187 -24.87 -0.69 15.83
C PRO A 187 -23.86 -0.69 16.98
N TYR A 188 -22.57 -0.92 16.72
CA TYR A 188 -21.51 -0.94 17.72
C TYR A 188 -20.90 0.43 17.98
N THR A 189 -20.89 1.33 17.00
CA THR A 189 -20.45 2.72 17.21
C THR A 189 -21.61 3.70 17.43
N GLY A 190 -22.83 3.30 17.03
CA GLY A 190 -24.04 4.13 17.11
C GLY A 190 -24.12 5.23 16.05
N LEU A 191 -23.22 5.23 15.07
CA LEU A 191 -23.12 6.26 14.04
C LEU A 191 -23.41 5.70 12.65
N ALA A 192 -24.02 6.51 11.79
CA ALA A 192 -24.02 6.25 10.36
C ALA A 192 -22.59 6.31 9.84
N TYR A 193 -22.23 5.52 8.83
CA TYR A 193 -20.88 5.52 8.26
C TYR A 193 -20.42 6.93 7.84
N LYS A 194 -21.31 7.75 7.28
CA LYS A 194 -21.02 9.14 6.88
C LYS A 194 -20.75 10.09 8.05
N ASP A 195 -21.16 9.70 9.26
CA ASP A 195 -21.05 10.46 10.50
C ASP A 195 -19.98 9.89 11.45
N ASP A 196 -19.32 8.78 11.08
CA ASP A 196 -18.27 8.16 11.90
C ASP A 196 -16.86 8.55 11.39
N PRO A 197 -16.10 9.38 12.14
CA PRO A 197 -14.76 9.81 11.73
C PRO A 197 -13.70 8.69 11.79
N VAL A 198 -14.07 7.45 12.13
CA VAL A 198 -13.20 6.29 11.94
C VAL A 198 -12.96 6.00 10.45
N ILE A 199 -13.95 6.25 9.59
CA ILE A 199 -13.79 6.14 8.13
C ILE A 199 -13.27 7.49 7.65
N ILE A 200 -12.14 7.50 6.95
CA ILE A 200 -11.40 8.74 6.64
C ILE A 200 -11.08 8.93 5.16
N LEU A 201 -11.14 7.88 4.35
CA LEU A 201 -10.88 7.93 2.91
C LEU A 201 -11.87 7.02 2.18
N SER A 202 -12.18 7.36 0.94
CA SER A 202 -13.01 6.53 0.08
C SER A 202 -12.64 6.67 -1.39
N GLU A 203 -12.75 5.55 -2.10
CA GLU A 203 -12.53 5.43 -3.54
C GLU A 203 -13.85 5.12 -4.25
N ILE A 204 -14.14 5.86 -5.32
CA ILE A 204 -15.33 5.65 -6.15
C ILE A 204 -15.27 4.30 -6.89
N THR A 205 -14.16 4.00 -7.55
CA THR A 205 -14.00 2.75 -8.29
C THR A 205 -12.55 2.31 -8.31
N ASN A 206 -12.30 1.04 -7.97
CA ASN A 206 -10.96 0.48 -8.04
C ASN A 206 -10.54 0.23 -9.49
N GLU A 207 -9.35 0.68 -9.86
CA GLU A 207 -8.71 0.45 -11.17
C GLU A 207 -9.67 0.46 -12.37
N CYS A 208 -10.48 1.50 -12.53
CA CYS A 208 -11.37 1.62 -13.68
C CYS A 208 -11.08 2.91 -14.45
N ASP A 209 -10.90 2.78 -15.76
CA ASP A 209 -10.51 3.88 -16.62
C ASP A 209 -10.99 3.63 -18.07
N LEU A 210 -10.96 4.67 -18.90
CA LEU A 210 -11.32 4.63 -20.33
C LEU A 210 -10.10 4.60 -21.28
N PHE A 211 -8.87 4.49 -20.76
CA PHE A 211 -7.63 4.70 -21.52
C PHE A 211 -6.86 3.40 -21.78
N THR A 212 -6.92 2.47 -20.84
CA THR A 212 -6.21 1.20 -20.89
C THR A 212 -6.70 0.30 -22.02
N ARG A 213 -5.75 -0.40 -22.64
CA ARG A 213 -6.04 -1.34 -23.74
C ARG A 213 -6.54 -2.71 -23.25
N ARG A 214 -6.60 -2.95 -21.94
CA ARG A 214 -7.15 -4.20 -21.37
C ARG A 214 -8.67 -4.29 -21.48
N PHE A 215 -9.35 -3.19 -21.75
CA PHE A 215 -10.81 -3.12 -21.83
C PHE A 215 -11.32 -3.10 -23.28
N THR A 216 -12.49 -3.70 -23.49
CA THR A 216 -13.24 -3.65 -24.76
C THR A 216 -14.46 -2.75 -24.60
N PHE A 217 -15.00 -2.29 -25.73
CA PHE A 217 -16.14 -1.37 -25.80
C PHE A 217 -17.23 -1.89 -26.74
N ASP A 218 -17.33 -3.20 -26.94
CA ASP A 218 -18.12 -3.86 -27.99
C ASP A 218 -19.43 -4.51 -27.49
N ILE A 219 -19.70 -4.47 -26.19
CA ILE A 219 -20.91 -5.09 -25.62
C ILE A 219 -22.12 -4.17 -25.78
N GLU A 220 -23.17 -4.66 -26.44
CA GLU A 220 -24.45 -3.95 -26.55
C GLU A 220 -25.33 -4.11 -25.30
N PRO A 221 -26.17 -3.12 -24.95
CA PRO A 221 -26.41 -1.85 -25.64
C PRO A 221 -25.38 -0.75 -25.31
N TYR A 222 -24.35 -1.05 -24.51
CA TYR A 222 -23.43 -0.06 -23.97
C TYR A 222 -22.54 0.58 -25.04
N HIS A 223 -22.12 -0.18 -26.04
CA HIS A 223 -21.43 0.36 -27.20
C HIS A 223 -22.30 1.42 -27.92
N THR A 224 -23.57 1.11 -28.20
CA THR A 224 -24.51 2.08 -28.80
C THR A 224 -24.69 3.32 -27.92
N GLU A 225 -24.78 3.16 -26.58
CA GLU A 225 -24.84 4.27 -25.63
C GLU A 225 -23.58 5.16 -25.72
N LEU A 226 -22.39 4.56 -25.76
CA LEU A 226 -21.12 5.29 -25.86
C LEU A 226 -21.00 6.08 -27.18
N VAL A 227 -21.40 5.48 -28.31
CA VAL A 227 -21.47 6.17 -29.61
C VAL A 227 -22.46 7.34 -29.57
N GLY A 228 -23.58 7.18 -28.87
CA GLY A 228 -24.55 8.26 -28.65
C GLY A 228 -23.93 9.42 -27.88
N LEU A 229 -23.30 9.14 -26.74
CA LEU A 229 -22.60 10.13 -25.92
C LEU A 229 -21.50 10.87 -26.69
N MET A 230 -20.77 10.15 -27.56
CA MET A 230 -19.75 10.80 -28.40
C MET A 230 -20.37 11.76 -29.40
N LYS A 231 -21.47 11.39 -30.06
CA LYS A 231 -22.17 12.26 -31.00
C LYS A 231 -22.72 13.52 -30.33
N GLU A 232 -23.26 13.38 -29.12
CA GLU A 232 -23.73 14.50 -28.31
C GLU A 232 -22.56 15.45 -27.98
N TRP A 233 -21.48 14.91 -27.44
CA TRP A 233 -20.29 15.69 -27.09
C TRP A 233 -19.65 16.39 -28.31
N LEU A 234 -19.54 15.69 -29.46
CA LEU A 234 -19.04 16.29 -30.70
C LEU A 234 -19.91 17.46 -31.18
N ALA A 235 -21.23 17.33 -31.05
CA ALA A 235 -22.17 18.39 -31.42
C ALA A 235 -22.06 19.60 -30.47
N GLU A 236 -21.85 19.36 -29.17
CA GLU A 236 -21.63 20.41 -28.16
C GLU A 236 -20.31 21.17 -28.40
N GLU A 237 -19.24 20.45 -28.74
CA GLU A 237 -17.90 21.02 -29.01
C GLU A 237 -17.76 21.60 -30.42
N GLY A 238 -18.72 21.34 -31.32
CA GLY A 238 -18.65 21.76 -32.72
C GLY A 238 -17.55 21.06 -33.52
N LEU A 239 -17.28 19.79 -33.21
CA LEU A 239 -16.23 18.97 -33.83
C LEU A 239 -16.83 17.94 -34.80
N ASP A 240 -16.09 17.63 -35.88
CA ASP A 240 -16.44 16.57 -36.82
C ASP A 240 -15.51 15.36 -36.62
N TYR A 241 -16.09 14.21 -36.29
CA TYR A 241 -15.37 12.97 -36.04
C TYR A 241 -16.30 11.76 -36.31
N PRO A 242 -15.80 10.65 -36.90
CA PRO A 242 -16.63 9.52 -37.33
C PRO A 242 -17.05 8.60 -36.18
N ALA A 243 -17.81 9.11 -35.21
CA ALA A 243 -18.19 8.43 -33.97
C ALA A 243 -18.83 7.03 -34.17
N ALA A 244 -19.54 6.80 -35.28
CA ALA A 244 -20.20 5.52 -35.55
C ALA A 244 -19.24 4.38 -35.91
N THR A 245 -18.02 4.69 -36.35
CA THR A 245 -17.02 3.71 -36.78
C THR A 245 -15.71 3.83 -36.01
N ALA A 246 -15.65 4.74 -35.03
CA ALA A 246 -14.46 5.00 -34.23
C ALA A 246 -14.09 3.81 -33.34
N SER A 247 -12.79 3.55 -33.18
CA SER A 247 -12.33 2.68 -32.11
C SER A 247 -12.13 3.49 -30.84
N PHE A 248 -12.86 3.14 -29.77
CA PHE A 248 -12.65 3.73 -28.45
C PHE A 248 -11.33 3.30 -27.79
N GLN A 249 -10.40 2.66 -28.51
CA GLN A 249 -9.02 2.42 -28.10
C GLN A 249 -8.05 3.43 -28.72
N GLU A 250 -8.52 4.29 -29.61
CA GLU A 250 -7.72 5.37 -30.20
C GLU A 250 -7.23 6.35 -29.12
N GLN A 251 -6.10 6.99 -29.42
CA GLN A 251 -5.38 7.92 -28.54
C GLN A 251 -5.10 9.26 -29.25
N ASP A 252 -5.88 9.60 -30.28
CA ASP A 252 -5.87 10.94 -30.86
C ASP A 252 -6.52 11.96 -29.90
N ASP A 253 -6.25 13.24 -30.12
CA ASP A 253 -6.70 14.33 -29.24
C ASP A 253 -8.22 14.33 -29.00
N ILE A 254 -9.02 14.09 -30.03
CA ILE A 254 -10.48 14.10 -29.92
C ILE A 254 -10.95 12.93 -29.04
N MET A 255 -10.41 11.72 -29.28
CA MET A 255 -10.76 10.55 -28.48
C MET A 255 -10.31 10.68 -27.02
N VAL A 256 -9.10 11.21 -26.77
CA VAL A 256 -8.60 11.45 -25.41
C VAL A 256 -9.49 12.44 -24.67
N ARG A 257 -9.81 13.60 -25.29
CA ARG A 257 -10.68 14.62 -24.69
C ARG A 257 -12.10 14.10 -24.42
N PHE A 258 -12.66 13.30 -25.32
CA PHE A 258 -13.98 12.68 -25.11
C PHE A 258 -13.97 11.75 -23.89
N LYS A 259 -12.98 10.84 -23.79
CA LYS A 259 -12.83 9.92 -22.66
C LYS A 259 -12.63 10.67 -21.34
N MET A 260 -11.78 11.69 -21.34
CA MET A 260 -11.59 12.55 -20.16
C MET A 260 -12.91 13.17 -19.71
N THR A 261 -13.68 13.73 -20.65
CA THR A 261 -14.98 14.35 -20.36
C THR A 261 -15.95 13.36 -19.69
N LEU A 262 -16.06 12.14 -20.21
CA LEU A 262 -16.91 11.11 -19.61
C LEU A 262 -16.45 10.70 -18.21
N GLN A 263 -15.16 10.46 -18.05
CA GLN A 263 -14.60 10.01 -16.77
C GLN A 263 -14.71 11.09 -15.69
N GLU A 264 -14.46 12.36 -16.01
CA GLU A 264 -14.66 13.47 -15.07
C GLU A 264 -16.12 13.68 -14.72
N ARG A 265 -17.04 13.60 -15.71
CA ARG A 265 -18.48 13.69 -15.45
C ARG A 265 -18.92 12.61 -14.47
N TYR A 266 -18.47 11.38 -14.68
CA TYR A 266 -18.74 10.25 -13.79
C TYR A 266 -18.25 10.50 -12.36
N TYR A 267 -16.98 10.92 -12.20
CA TYR A 267 -16.44 11.22 -10.88
C TYR A 267 -17.21 12.35 -10.19
N ARG A 268 -17.46 13.47 -10.88
CA ARG A 268 -18.20 14.61 -10.32
C ARG A 268 -19.61 14.23 -9.91
N GLU A 269 -20.27 13.38 -10.68
CA GLU A 269 -21.64 12.95 -10.40
C GLU A 269 -21.74 12.13 -9.10
N LEU A 270 -20.85 11.15 -8.91
CA LEU A 270 -20.83 10.33 -7.68
C LEU A 270 -20.27 11.11 -6.49
N TYR A 271 -19.25 11.94 -6.72
CA TYR A 271 -18.73 12.87 -5.72
C TYR A 271 -19.82 13.80 -5.17
N THR A 272 -20.59 14.43 -6.07
CA THR A 272 -21.68 15.35 -5.68
C THR A 272 -22.75 14.62 -4.88
N LEU A 273 -23.14 13.41 -5.31
CA LEU A 273 -24.08 12.58 -4.54
C LEU A 273 -23.56 12.32 -3.12
N MET A 274 -22.29 11.93 -2.97
CA MET A 274 -21.70 11.66 -1.65
C MET A 274 -21.72 12.90 -0.76
N ARG A 275 -21.44 14.09 -1.32
CA ARG A 275 -21.58 15.36 -0.59
C ARG A 275 -23.02 15.65 -0.20
N ASP A 276 -23.97 15.48 -1.12
CA ASP A 276 -25.40 15.74 -0.88
C ASP A 276 -25.99 14.86 0.22
N ILE A 277 -25.58 13.58 0.31
CA ILE A 277 -26.03 12.69 1.39
C ILE A 277 -25.29 12.90 2.71
N GLY A 278 -24.25 13.73 2.74
CA GLY A 278 -23.56 14.18 3.95
C GLY A 278 -22.20 13.52 4.24
N VAL A 279 -21.53 12.90 3.26
CA VAL A 279 -20.16 12.39 3.43
C VAL A 279 -19.18 13.55 3.60
N LYS A 280 -18.36 13.52 4.65
CA LYS A 280 -17.50 14.64 5.08
C LYS A 280 -16.00 14.45 4.84
N ILE A 281 -15.61 13.27 4.39
CA ILE A 281 -14.21 12.84 4.22
C ILE A 281 -13.69 13.10 2.80
N PRO A 282 -12.37 13.10 2.57
CA PRO A 282 -11.79 13.09 1.23
C PRO A 282 -12.20 11.87 0.41
N ILE A 283 -12.46 12.09 -0.87
CA ILE A 283 -12.89 11.09 -1.86
C ILE A 283 -11.94 11.15 -3.05
N THR A 284 -11.54 10.00 -3.57
CA THR A 284 -10.78 9.86 -4.83
C THR A 284 -11.60 9.12 -5.89
N GLY A 285 -11.19 9.25 -7.15
CA GLY A 285 -11.80 8.55 -8.29
C GLY A 285 -11.39 7.09 -8.37
N THR A 286 -10.11 6.83 -8.66
CA THR A 286 -9.52 5.50 -8.86
C THR A 286 -8.09 5.45 -8.37
N ASN A 287 -7.61 4.30 -7.94
CA ASN A 287 -6.27 4.11 -7.41
C ASN A 287 -5.21 3.70 -8.44
N TRP A 288 -5.46 3.92 -9.72
CA TRP A 288 -4.50 3.60 -10.76
C TRP A 288 -4.65 4.49 -11.97
N SER A 289 -3.53 4.87 -12.58
CA SER A 289 -3.51 5.59 -13.85
C SER A 289 -2.47 5.00 -14.79
N ILE A 290 -2.89 4.75 -16.02
CA ILE A 290 -2.04 4.17 -17.07
C ILE A 290 -1.26 5.25 -17.84
N ASP A 291 -1.84 6.44 -17.96
CA ASP A 291 -1.30 7.60 -18.66
C ASP A 291 -1.66 8.92 -17.95
N THR A 292 -1.14 10.01 -18.49
CA THR A 292 -1.29 11.38 -17.98
C THR A 292 -2.71 11.93 -18.14
N ALA A 293 -3.48 11.53 -19.16
CA ALA A 293 -4.91 11.83 -19.26
C ALA A 293 -5.67 11.21 -18.08
N ASN A 294 -5.44 9.93 -17.80
CA ASN A 294 -6.06 9.27 -16.65
C ASN A 294 -5.67 9.97 -15.34
N ALA A 295 -4.39 10.32 -15.16
CA ALA A 295 -3.92 11.03 -13.97
C ALA A 295 -4.59 12.42 -13.82
N LEU A 296 -4.82 13.14 -14.93
CA LEU A 296 -5.48 14.45 -14.93
C LEU A 296 -6.96 14.36 -14.56
N THR A 297 -7.71 13.38 -15.06
CA THR A 297 -9.14 13.24 -14.71
C THR A 297 -9.39 13.00 -13.22
N GLN A 298 -8.40 12.45 -12.50
CA GLN A 298 -8.48 12.23 -11.05
C GLN A 298 -8.59 13.53 -10.25
N LYS A 299 -8.07 14.64 -10.82
CA LYS A 299 -8.09 15.98 -10.21
C LYS A 299 -9.50 16.54 -10.05
N ALA A 300 -10.52 15.87 -10.61
CA ALA A 300 -11.93 16.16 -10.34
C ALA A 300 -12.38 15.82 -8.90
N THR A 301 -11.53 15.16 -8.10
CA THR A 301 -11.81 14.70 -6.72
C THR A 301 -10.86 15.35 -5.70
N ASP A 302 -10.93 14.98 -4.41
CA ASP A 302 -10.24 15.73 -3.34
C ASP A 302 -8.74 15.46 -3.24
N PHE A 303 -8.31 14.23 -3.53
CA PHE A 303 -6.92 13.80 -3.36
C PHE A 303 -6.51 12.84 -4.48
N ASP A 304 -5.21 12.60 -4.60
CA ASP A 304 -4.66 11.70 -5.60
C ASP A 304 -4.36 10.33 -4.98
N ASP A 305 -4.64 9.25 -5.70
CA ASP A 305 -4.35 7.89 -5.27
C ASP A 305 -3.62 7.12 -6.38
N SER A 306 -2.81 6.16 -6.00
CA SER A 306 -2.17 5.22 -6.94
C SER A 306 -1.79 3.92 -6.24
N HIS A 307 -1.30 2.99 -7.04
CA HIS A 307 -0.64 1.79 -6.57
C HIS A 307 0.63 1.48 -7.34
N ALA A 308 1.47 0.62 -6.75
CA ALA A 308 2.65 0.08 -7.45
C ALA A 308 3.09 -1.27 -6.88
N TYR A 309 3.58 -2.15 -7.74
CA TYR A 309 4.12 -3.45 -7.34
C TYR A 309 5.51 -3.64 -7.93
N PHE A 310 6.46 -4.09 -7.13
CA PHE A 310 7.76 -4.55 -7.61
C PHE A 310 7.67 -6.05 -7.92
N TYR A 311 7.09 -6.38 -9.09
CA TYR A 311 6.75 -7.76 -9.45
C TYR A 311 6.61 -7.96 -10.97
N ALA A 312 6.96 -9.15 -11.48
CA ALA A 312 6.92 -9.50 -12.90
C ALA A 312 5.65 -10.27 -13.36
N TRP A 313 4.60 -10.35 -12.54
CA TRP A 313 3.27 -10.91 -12.89
C TRP A 313 3.27 -12.33 -13.50
N ASN A 314 4.15 -13.23 -13.04
CA ASN A 314 4.42 -14.54 -13.66
C ASN A 314 3.99 -15.77 -12.84
N TRP A 315 3.12 -15.61 -11.83
CA TRP A 315 2.54 -16.73 -11.07
C TRP A 315 1.27 -17.28 -11.72
N GLY A 316 1.40 -18.38 -12.46
CA GLY A 316 0.29 -19.05 -13.16
C GLY A 316 -0.02 -20.45 -12.62
N GLU A 317 -0.92 -21.18 -13.29
CA GLU A 317 -1.34 -22.53 -12.87
C GLU A 317 -0.16 -23.52 -12.89
N PHE A 318 0.57 -23.56 -14.01
CA PHE A 318 1.62 -24.56 -14.27
C PHE A 318 3.05 -24.04 -14.03
N LYS A 319 3.24 -22.73 -14.05
CA LYS A 319 4.55 -22.08 -13.85
C LYS A 319 4.42 -21.10 -12.70
N LYS A 320 5.22 -21.29 -11.65
CA LYS A 320 5.24 -20.43 -10.47
C LYS A 320 6.42 -19.46 -10.57
N GLY A 321 6.31 -18.49 -11.45
CA GLY A 321 7.40 -17.53 -11.68
C GLY A 321 7.70 -16.69 -10.43
N ASN A 322 8.97 -16.36 -10.29
CA ASN A 322 9.53 -15.43 -9.32
C ASN A 322 10.25 -14.31 -10.06
N ASP A 323 10.27 -13.11 -9.47
CA ASP A 323 11.12 -12.00 -9.91
C ASP A 323 12.26 -11.87 -8.89
N PRO A 324 13.46 -12.41 -9.14
CA PRO A 324 14.56 -12.40 -8.17
C PRO A 324 15.34 -11.07 -8.17
N ARG A 325 14.82 -10.00 -8.77
CA ARG A 325 15.45 -8.68 -8.70
C ARG A 325 15.31 -8.09 -7.31
N ALA A 326 16.32 -7.33 -6.89
CA ALA A 326 16.28 -6.55 -5.67
C ALA A 326 16.01 -5.09 -6.01
N MET A 327 14.98 -4.48 -5.43
CA MET A 327 14.62 -3.10 -5.72
C MET A 327 15.78 -2.12 -5.46
N VAL A 328 16.58 -2.37 -4.41
CA VAL A 328 17.79 -1.58 -4.12
C VAL A 328 18.82 -1.58 -5.25
N ALA A 329 18.83 -2.62 -6.10
CA ALA A 329 19.76 -2.82 -7.20
C ALA A 329 19.24 -2.32 -8.56
N GLU A 330 18.00 -1.85 -8.64
CA GLU A 330 17.42 -1.28 -9.86
C GLU A 330 17.56 0.25 -9.85
N GLN A 331 17.67 0.86 -11.03
CA GLN A 331 17.64 2.32 -11.14
C GLN A 331 16.29 2.85 -10.63
N ASP A 332 15.18 2.43 -11.24
CA ASP A 332 13.83 2.80 -10.84
C ASP A 332 13.11 1.61 -10.19
N GLY A 333 12.50 1.86 -9.02
CA GLY A 333 11.59 0.93 -8.35
C GLY A 333 10.12 1.34 -8.52
N MET A 334 9.32 1.10 -7.49
CA MET A 334 7.88 1.46 -7.47
C MET A 334 7.63 2.97 -7.55
N LEU A 335 8.55 3.79 -7.03
CA LEU A 335 8.34 5.23 -6.83
C LEU A 335 8.07 5.99 -8.13
N ARG A 336 8.76 5.66 -9.23
CA ARG A 336 8.57 6.31 -10.53
C ARG A 336 7.12 6.19 -11.01
N GLY A 337 6.53 4.99 -10.87
CA GLY A 337 5.15 4.73 -11.25
C GLY A 337 4.17 5.54 -10.40
N LEU A 338 4.39 5.59 -9.07
CA LEU A 338 3.53 6.33 -8.14
C LEU A 338 3.51 7.83 -8.45
N CYS A 339 4.66 8.41 -8.82
CA CYS A 339 4.76 9.85 -9.10
C CYS A 339 3.94 10.31 -10.33
N LEU A 340 3.50 9.39 -11.21
CA LEU A 340 2.58 9.71 -12.31
C LEU A 340 1.25 10.32 -11.81
N ASN A 341 0.80 9.93 -10.61
CA ASN A 341 -0.48 10.38 -10.06
C ASN A 341 -0.35 11.59 -9.14
N THR A 342 0.85 11.88 -8.65
CA THR A 342 1.10 12.93 -7.67
C THR A 342 0.97 14.32 -8.28
N SER A 343 0.46 15.29 -7.51
CA SER A 343 0.59 16.72 -7.79
C SER A 343 1.14 17.44 -6.56
N PRO A 344 2.03 18.44 -6.70
CA PRO A 344 2.70 19.01 -5.54
C PRO A 344 1.78 19.82 -4.60
N ASP A 345 0.63 20.26 -5.12
CA ASP A 345 -0.40 21.04 -4.43
C ASP A 345 -1.54 20.19 -3.84
N ARG A 346 -1.50 18.86 -4.00
CA ARG A 346 -2.56 17.93 -3.57
C ARG A 346 -2.02 16.83 -2.64
N PRO A 347 -2.84 16.34 -1.68
CA PRO A 347 -2.49 15.16 -0.91
C PRO A 347 -2.47 13.92 -1.81
N PHE A 348 -1.56 13.00 -1.49
CA PHE A 348 -1.43 11.72 -2.18
C PHE A 348 -1.49 10.55 -1.20
N PHE A 349 -2.16 9.48 -1.59
CA PHE A 349 -2.22 8.23 -0.83
C PHE A 349 -1.87 7.05 -1.74
N VAL A 350 -1.21 6.02 -1.19
CA VAL A 350 -0.91 4.80 -1.92
C VAL A 350 -1.78 3.67 -1.38
N SER A 351 -2.92 3.44 -2.02
CA SER A 351 -3.92 2.47 -1.52
C SER A 351 -3.54 1.01 -1.78
N GLU A 352 -2.57 0.73 -2.65
CA GLU A 352 -1.97 -0.59 -2.79
C GLU A 352 -0.48 -0.52 -3.12
N TRP A 353 0.30 -1.37 -2.48
CA TRP A 353 1.66 -1.65 -2.90
C TRP A 353 2.13 -3.01 -2.40
N ASP A 354 3.10 -3.63 -3.07
CA ASP A 354 3.83 -4.77 -2.51
C ASP A 354 5.13 -5.08 -3.29
N CYS A 355 6.07 -5.72 -2.60
CA CYS A 355 7.09 -6.58 -3.19
C CYS A 355 6.73 -8.03 -2.82
N PRO A 356 5.95 -8.73 -3.67
CA PRO A 356 5.31 -9.98 -3.28
C PRO A 356 6.30 -11.11 -3.00
N TRP A 357 5.90 -12.02 -2.11
CA TRP A 357 6.51 -13.33 -2.03
C TRP A 357 6.38 -14.02 -3.41
N PRO A 358 7.36 -14.81 -3.89
CA PRO A 358 8.54 -15.34 -3.20
C PRO A 358 9.84 -14.56 -3.42
N ASN A 359 9.79 -13.27 -3.81
CA ASN A 359 11.02 -12.49 -4.01
C ASN A 359 11.87 -12.50 -2.73
N GLU A 360 13.13 -12.96 -2.82
CA GLU A 360 14.01 -13.14 -1.67
C GLU A 360 14.60 -11.83 -1.11
N PHE A 361 14.50 -10.74 -1.87
CA PHE A 361 15.03 -9.42 -1.56
C PHE A 361 13.93 -8.40 -1.23
N ARG A 362 12.79 -8.86 -0.70
CA ARG A 362 11.61 -8.01 -0.44
C ARG A 362 11.62 -7.25 0.88
N ALA A 363 12.59 -7.51 1.76
CA ALA A 363 12.57 -6.98 3.13
C ALA A 363 12.73 -5.46 3.21
N ASP A 364 13.54 -4.86 2.33
CA ASP A 364 13.78 -3.42 2.29
C ASP A 364 12.57 -2.58 1.87
N SER A 365 11.58 -3.20 1.20
CA SER A 365 10.43 -2.51 0.61
C SER A 365 9.64 -1.66 1.60
N SER A 366 9.38 -2.15 2.81
CA SER A 366 8.58 -1.41 3.82
C SER A 366 9.28 -0.16 4.30
N LEU A 367 10.60 -0.23 4.50
CA LEU A 367 11.41 0.90 4.94
C LEU A 367 11.56 1.94 3.82
N LEU A 368 11.83 1.51 2.60
CA LEU A 368 11.95 2.41 1.45
C LEU A 368 10.64 3.17 1.23
N MET A 369 9.50 2.48 1.23
CA MET A 369 8.20 3.10 0.98
C MET A 369 7.84 4.11 2.08
N ALA A 370 8.05 3.77 3.36
CA ALA A 370 7.80 4.70 4.46
C ALA A 370 8.71 5.94 4.42
N ALA A 371 10.01 5.75 4.16
CA ALA A 371 10.96 6.85 4.10
C ALA A 371 10.74 7.74 2.87
N ALA A 372 10.58 7.16 1.68
CA ALA A 372 10.33 7.91 0.46
C ALA A 372 8.98 8.64 0.53
N GLY A 373 7.93 8.00 1.03
CA GLY A 373 6.64 8.67 1.24
C GLY A 373 6.72 9.84 2.22
N SER A 374 7.46 9.69 3.32
CA SER A 374 7.70 10.79 4.28
C SER A 374 8.48 11.95 3.64
N LEU A 375 9.51 11.63 2.84
CA LEU A 375 10.28 12.60 2.06
C LEU A 375 9.37 13.36 1.08
N GLN A 376 8.44 12.67 0.41
CA GLN A 376 7.49 13.30 -0.50
C GLN A 376 6.37 14.08 0.21
N GLY A 377 6.16 13.83 1.51
CA GLY A 377 5.00 14.32 2.25
C GLY A 377 3.68 13.65 1.83
N TRP A 378 3.75 12.38 1.40
CA TRP A 378 2.56 11.59 1.11
C TRP A 378 1.78 11.27 2.38
N GLY A 379 0.46 11.13 2.24
CA GLY A 379 -0.46 10.96 3.37
C GLY A 379 -0.47 9.56 3.97
N GLY A 380 -0.20 8.54 3.18
CA GLY A 380 -0.22 7.18 3.70
C GLY A 380 -0.09 6.07 2.67
N PHE A 381 0.00 4.86 3.21
CA PHE A 381 0.15 3.63 2.44
C PHE A 381 -0.70 2.51 3.03
N THR A 382 -1.21 1.64 2.15
CA THR A 382 -1.75 0.33 2.54
C THR A 382 -1.14 -0.79 1.70
N ILE A 383 -0.45 -1.73 2.36
CA ILE A 383 0.15 -2.88 1.68
C ILE A 383 -0.93 -3.86 1.20
N HIS A 384 -0.81 -4.33 -0.04
CA HIS A 384 -1.71 -5.32 -0.63
C HIS A 384 -1.07 -6.72 -0.54
N THR A 385 -1.64 -7.65 0.23
CA THR A 385 -2.77 -7.49 1.15
C THR A 385 -2.52 -8.26 2.43
N TYR A 386 -3.15 -7.85 3.53
CA TYR A 386 -3.06 -8.58 4.78
C TYR A 386 -3.48 -10.03 4.57
N MET A 387 -4.69 -10.29 4.06
CA MET A 387 -5.26 -11.62 3.79
C MET A 387 -6.55 -11.53 2.96
N TYR A 388 -6.97 -12.66 2.39
CA TYR A 388 -8.23 -12.82 1.63
C TYR A 388 -9.35 -13.52 2.40
N ALA A 389 -9.01 -14.28 3.44
CA ALA A 389 -9.97 -15.01 4.26
C ALA A 389 -9.51 -15.15 5.71
N THR A 390 -10.45 -15.51 6.60
CA THR A 390 -10.24 -15.56 8.05
C THR A 390 -10.11 -17.01 8.55
N ARG A 391 -9.36 -17.85 7.82
CA ARG A 391 -9.17 -19.26 8.20
C ARG A 391 -8.13 -19.36 9.32
N ARG A 392 -8.44 -20.09 10.38
CA ARG A 392 -7.60 -20.21 11.59
C ARG A 392 -6.55 -21.32 11.49
N ASP A 393 -6.83 -22.34 10.71
CA ASP A 393 -6.06 -23.58 10.55
C ASP A 393 -5.19 -23.55 9.29
N GLN A 394 -4.77 -22.36 8.85
CA GLN A 394 -3.86 -22.25 7.72
C GLN A 394 -2.46 -22.73 8.10
N GLN A 395 -1.83 -23.47 7.20
CA GLN A 395 -0.39 -23.70 7.28
C GLN A 395 0.32 -22.34 7.17
N VAL A 396 1.16 -22.02 8.15
CA VAL A 396 1.94 -20.79 8.18
C VAL A 396 3.12 -20.94 7.22
N ILE A 397 2.87 -20.63 5.95
CA ILE A 397 3.86 -20.51 4.87
C ILE A 397 3.77 -19.08 4.30
N GLY A 398 4.79 -18.59 3.61
CA GLY A 398 4.88 -17.19 3.12
C GLY A 398 3.80 -16.72 2.12
N LYS A 399 2.71 -17.48 1.96
CA LYS A 399 1.53 -17.15 1.18
C LYS A 399 0.27 -17.73 1.85
N GLU A 400 -0.89 -17.14 1.61
CA GLU A 400 -2.14 -17.74 2.03
C GLU A 400 -2.48 -19.00 1.20
N ILE A 401 -3.02 -20.05 1.83
CA ILE A 401 -3.53 -21.21 1.08
C ILE A 401 -4.89 -20.86 0.47
N ALA A 402 -4.86 -20.46 -0.80
CA ALA A 402 -6.03 -20.15 -1.60
C ALA A 402 -6.28 -21.18 -2.73
N ALA A 403 -7.45 -21.12 -3.35
CA ALA A 403 -7.74 -21.93 -4.54
C ALA A 403 -6.78 -21.58 -5.69
N ARG A 404 -6.50 -22.56 -6.57
CA ARG A 404 -5.67 -22.37 -7.77
C ARG A 404 -6.25 -21.34 -8.74
N THR A 405 -7.57 -21.17 -8.73
CA THR A 405 -8.29 -20.24 -9.59
C THR A 405 -9.33 -19.46 -8.79
N ILE A 406 -9.56 -18.21 -9.19
CA ILE A 406 -10.67 -17.36 -8.74
C ILE A 406 -11.36 -16.86 -10.01
N SER A 407 -12.66 -17.14 -10.16
CA SER A 407 -13.44 -16.79 -11.36
C SER A 407 -12.79 -17.26 -12.69
N ASN A 408 -12.23 -18.48 -12.71
CA ASN A 408 -11.49 -19.06 -13.86
C ASN A 408 -10.20 -18.32 -14.27
N VAL A 409 -9.76 -17.32 -13.49
CA VAL A 409 -8.42 -16.76 -13.61
C VAL A 409 -7.51 -17.60 -12.72
N PRO A 410 -6.38 -18.15 -13.21
CA PRO A 410 -5.33 -18.71 -12.36
C PRO A 410 -4.89 -17.63 -11.38
N TYR A 411 -5.45 -17.72 -10.17
CA TYR A 411 -5.24 -16.70 -9.17
C TYR A 411 -3.99 -17.06 -8.40
N ARG A 412 -3.34 -16.06 -7.84
CA ARG A 412 -1.95 -16.13 -7.41
C ARG A 412 -1.71 -16.94 -6.14
N GLU A 413 -2.61 -17.86 -5.81
CA GLU A 413 -2.53 -18.78 -4.67
C GLU A 413 -2.04 -18.12 -3.39
N GLY A 414 -2.51 -16.90 -3.11
CA GLY A 414 -2.19 -16.15 -1.89
C GLY A 414 -0.80 -15.52 -1.81
N ILE A 415 0.00 -15.44 -2.89
CA ILE A 415 1.37 -14.85 -2.83
C ILE A 415 1.41 -13.38 -2.38
N PHE A 416 0.27 -12.70 -2.46
CA PHE A 416 0.10 -11.33 -2.00
C PHE A 416 -0.26 -11.23 -0.52
N ALA A 417 -0.63 -12.32 0.13
CA ALA A 417 -0.94 -12.28 1.56
C ALA A 417 0.35 -11.97 2.34
N THR A 418 0.28 -10.96 3.21
CA THR A 418 1.47 -10.44 3.91
C THR A 418 1.42 -10.67 5.41
N TRP A 419 0.27 -11.04 5.98
CA TRP A 419 0.04 -11.10 7.44
C TRP A 419 1.08 -11.93 8.21
N ASN A 420 1.62 -12.98 7.58
CA ASN A 420 2.60 -13.90 8.16
C ASN A 420 4.00 -13.80 7.55
N ASP A 421 4.28 -12.80 6.72
CA ASP A 421 5.57 -12.68 6.07
C ASP A 421 6.58 -11.94 6.98
N PRO A 422 7.55 -12.62 7.60
CA PRO A 422 8.52 -11.96 8.47
C PRO A 422 9.45 -11.03 7.69
N ALA A 423 9.61 -11.18 6.36
CA ALA A 423 10.41 -10.23 5.59
C ALA A 423 9.78 -8.84 5.54
N LYS A 424 8.44 -8.77 5.50
CA LYS A 424 7.68 -7.52 5.43
C LYS A 424 7.23 -7.07 6.81
N PHE A 425 6.37 -7.85 7.46
CA PHE A 425 5.81 -7.53 8.77
C PHE A 425 6.86 -7.54 9.90
N GLY A 426 8.04 -8.08 9.62
CA GLY A 426 9.27 -7.84 10.39
C GLY A 426 9.61 -6.38 10.60
N LEU A 427 9.53 -5.61 9.52
CA LEU A 427 10.02 -4.23 9.47
C LEU A 427 8.88 -3.21 9.52
N PHE A 428 7.63 -3.67 9.59
CA PHE A 428 6.45 -2.81 9.70
C PHE A 428 6.47 -1.91 10.93
N TYR A 429 7.07 -2.35 12.03
CA TYR A 429 7.26 -1.54 13.24
C TYR A 429 8.05 -0.26 12.94
N HIS A 430 9.20 -0.41 12.27
CA HIS A 430 10.07 0.71 11.91
C HIS A 430 9.43 1.61 10.87
N ALA A 431 8.77 1.02 9.85
CA ALA A 431 8.04 1.78 8.85
C ALA A 431 6.90 2.61 9.48
N ALA A 432 6.17 2.05 10.44
CA ALA A 432 5.13 2.75 11.20
C ALA A 432 5.71 3.91 12.02
N LEU A 433 6.84 3.71 12.70
CA LEU A 433 7.52 4.78 13.45
C LEU A 433 8.00 5.90 12.52
N ILE A 434 8.58 5.56 11.37
CA ILE A 434 9.03 6.53 10.37
C ILE A 434 7.86 7.39 9.88
N MET A 435 6.79 6.74 9.41
CA MET A 435 5.67 7.43 8.79
C MET A 435 4.83 8.21 9.82
N ARG A 436 4.43 7.56 10.92
CA ARG A 436 3.45 8.14 11.85
C ARG A 436 4.02 9.21 12.76
N ARG A 437 5.32 9.16 13.07
CA ARG A 437 5.99 10.21 13.86
C ARG A 437 6.68 11.26 12.99
N GLY A 438 6.71 11.07 11.68
CA GLY A 438 7.47 11.90 10.75
C GLY A 438 8.97 11.90 11.06
N ASP A 439 9.58 10.72 11.27
CA ASP A 439 11.01 10.64 11.60
C ASP A 439 11.89 11.13 10.44
N VAL A 440 11.47 10.86 9.20
CA VAL A 440 12.07 11.40 7.98
C VAL A 440 11.42 12.73 7.65
N ARG A 441 12.23 13.76 7.40
CA ARG A 441 11.74 15.07 6.97
C ARG A 441 11.26 15.03 5.53
N THR A 442 10.23 15.81 5.24
CA THR A 442 9.84 16.17 3.87
C THR A 442 10.99 16.89 3.16
N ALA A 443 11.09 16.68 1.85
CA ALA A 443 12.11 17.25 0.99
C ALA A 443 12.17 18.78 1.09
N GLN A 444 13.38 19.31 0.91
CA GLN A 444 13.63 20.76 0.96
C GLN A 444 13.19 21.47 -0.32
N LYS A 445 13.21 20.75 -1.46
CA LYS A 445 12.75 21.27 -2.75
C LYS A 445 11.55 20.49 -3.25
N THR A 446 10.63 21.23 -3.88
CA THR A 446 9.46 20.71 -4.57
C THR A 446 9.52 21.05 -6.05
N LEU A 447 9.38 20.05 -6.92
CA LEU A 447 9.39 20.18 -8.37
C LEU A 447 8.04 19.79 -8.97
N ALA A 448 7.56 20.63 -9.89
CA ALA A 448 6.40 20.32 -10.72
C ALA A 448 6.86 19.91 -12.11
N ILE A 449 6.54 18.71 -12.55
CA ILE A 449 6.85 18.22 -13.90
C ILE A 449 5.70 18.62 -14.83
N ALA A 450 5.98 19.53 -15.75
CA ALA A 450 5.02 19.96 -16.75
C ALA A 450 4.86 18.87 -17.82
N VAL A 451 3.61 18.45 -18.03
CA VAL A 451 3.24 17.45 -19.02
C VAL A 451 2.22 18.03 -19.99
N ASP A 452 2.58 18.03 -21.27
CA ASP A 452 1.70 18.45 -22.37
C ASP A 452 1.10 17.24 -23.12
N ASP A 453 1.83 16.12 -23.20
CA ASP A 453 1.34 14.89 -23.81
C ASP A 453 0.48 14.09 -22.81
N LEU A 454 -0.83 14.04 -23.10
CA LEU A 454 -1.84 13.35 -22.30
C LEU A 454 -1.84 11.82 -22.49
N THR A 455 -0.96 11.27 -23.33
CA THR A 455 -0.86 9.83 -23.59
C THR A 455 0.39 9.18 -23.00
N SER A 456 1.22 9.97 -22.31
CA SER A 456 2.48 9.52 -21.72
C SER A 456 2.27 8.69 -20.46
N SER A 457 2.98 7.56 -20.36
CA SER A 457 3.11 6.77 -19.14
C SER A 457 4.29 7.23 -18.29
N ALA A 458 4.37 6.78 -17.03
CA ALA A 458 5.46 7.12 -16.12
C ALA A 458 6.86 6.79 -16.68
N ALA A 459 6.97 5.71 -17.46
CA ALA A 459 8.22 5.26 -18.07
C ALA A 459 8.67 6.14 -19.25
N GLN A 460 7.78 6.95 -19.82
CA GLN A 460 8.06 7.87 -20.94
C GLN A 460 8.40 9.29 -20.46
N ILE A 461 8.23 9.57 -19.17
CA ILE A 461 8.58 10.86 -18.56
C ILE A 461 9.95 10.70 -17.89
N ASP A 462 10.99 11.26 -18.51
CA ASP A 462 12.38 11.15 -18.06
C ASP A 462 12.61 11.87 -16.72
N ALA A 463 11.93 12.99 -16.51
CA ALA A 463 12.00 13.75 -15.27
C ALA A 463 11.53 12.96 -14.03
N LEU A 464 10.73 11.90 -14.20
CA LEU A 464 10.26 11.05 -13.09
C LEU A 464 11.28 9.99 -12.63
N SER A 465 12.34 9.74 -13.39
CA SER A 465 13.35 8.75 -12.99
C SER A 465 14.14 9.26 -11.79
N LEU A 466 14.27 8.42 -10.74
CA LEU A 466 15.04 8.64 -9.50
C LEU A 466 14.67 9.86 -8.62
N VAL A 467 14.01 10.88 -9.15
CA VAL A 467 13.79 12.17 -8.48
C VAL A 467 12.99 12.05 -7.18
N ALA A 468 12.11 11.05 -7.06
CA ALA A 468 11.28 10.81 -5.88
C ALA A 468 12.10 10.48 -4.61
N GLU A 469 13.36 10.11 -4.77
CA GLU A 469 14.30 9.87 -3.66
C GLU A 469 15.18 11.09 -3.37
N GLN A 470 15.13 12.12 -4.22
CA GLN A 470 15.93 13.34 -4.10
C GLN A 470 15.12 14.54 -3.61
N HIS A 471 13.97 14.80 -4.25
CA HIS A 471 13.13 15.99 -4.08
C HIS A 471 11.66 15.60 -4.03
N LYS A 472 10.81 16.45 -3.45
CA LYS A 472 9.36 16.30 -3.60
C LYS A 472 9.01 16.56 -5.08
N VAL A 473 8.22 15.68 -5.68
CA VAL A 473 7.86 15.78 -7.09
C VAL A 473 6.37 15.54 -7.29
N GLY A 474 5.79 16.15 -8.32
CA GLY A 474 4.50 15.78 -8.88
C GLY A 474 4.26 16.39 -10.24
N LEU A 475 3.24 15.90 -10.94
CA LEU A 475 2.85 16.43 -12.24
C LEU A 475 2.08 17.74 -12.10
N THR A 476 2.29 18.62 -13.08
CA THR A 476 1.45 19.78 -13.34
C THR A 476 1.01 19.76 -14.80
N PHE A 477 -0.21 20.25 -15.04
CA PHE A 477 -0.81 20.36 -16.37
C PHE A 477 -1.05 21.84 -16.69
N ASP A 478 -1.20 22.18 -17.96
CA ASP A 478 -1.39 23.56 -18.39
C ASP A 478 -2.55 24.25 -17.65
N GLY A 479 -2.33 25.50 -17.24
CA GLY A 479 -3.29 26.31 -16.49
C GLY A 479 -3.56 25.87 -15.04
N GLN A 480 -2.93 24.82 -14.50
CA GLN A 480 -3.12 24.40 -13.11
C GLN A 480 -2.12 25.06 -12.15
N ALA A 481 -2.57 25.31 -10.91
CA ALA A 481 -1.65 25.69 -9.84
C ALA A 481 -0.73 24.50 -9.54
N HIS A 482 0.57 24.76 -9.40
CA HIS A 482 1.55 23.69 -9.24
C HIS A 482 2.09 23.54 -7.82
N GLY A 483 2.01 24.59 -6.99
CA GLY A 483 2.42 24.51 -5.57
C GLY A 483 3.89 24.13 -5.31
N ALA A 484 4.75 24.27 -6.32
CA ALA A 484 6.14 23.82 -6.32
C ALA A 484 7.14 24.99 -6.45
N ASP A 485 8.39 24.78 -6.03
CA ASP A 485 9.46 25.78 -6.09
C ASP A 485 9.93 26.05 -7.53
N ALA A 486 9.84 25.04 -8.39
CA ALA A 486 10.21 25.13 -9.80
C ALA A 486 9.36 24.21 -10.68
N VAL A 487 9.26 24.57 -11.96
CA VAL A 487 8.63 23.77 -13.02
C VAL A 487 9.72 23.20 -13.92
N VAL A 488 9.60 21.92 -14.28
CA VAL A 488 10.57 21.17 -15.08
C VAL A 488 9.83 20.50 -16.25
N ALA A 489 10.44 20.45 -17.44
CA ALA A 489 9.85 19.74 -18.57
C ALA A 489 9.93 18.21 -18.38
N ALA A 490 8.93 17.48 -18.87
CA ALA A 490 8.82 16.03 -18.76
C ALA A 490 10.04 15.25 -19.28
N ASP A 491 10.72 15.77 -20.32
CA ASP A 491 11.85 15.17 -21.00
C ASP A 491 13.21 15.53 -20.39
N THR A 492 13.24 16.29 -19.29
CA THR A 492 14.47 16.75 -18.64
C THR A 492 14.89 15.77 -17.53
N PRO A 493 15.98 14.99 -17.70
CA PRO A 493 16.47 14.12 -16.63
C PRO A 493 16.95 14.96 -15.45
N LEU A 494 16.46 14.66 -14.24
CA LEU A 494 16.76 15.44 -13.03
C LEU A 494 17.89 14.85 -12.19
N VAL A 495 18.10 13.54 -12.29
CA VAL A 495 19.16 12.82 -11.59
C VAL A 495 20.02 12.11 -12.63
N ASP A 496 21.34 12.19 -12.50
CA ASP A 496 22.27 11.50 -13.40
C ASP A 496 22.37 10.01 -13.01
N PRO A 497 21.83 9.08 -13.83
CA PRO A 497 21.88 7.65 -13.53
C PRO A 497 23.30 7.07 -13.59
N SER A 498 24.26 7.77 -14.21
CA SER A 498 25.65 7.30 -14.28
C SER A 498 26.40 7.42 -12.95
N ALA A 499 25.90 8.24 -12.01
CA ALA A 499 26.42 8.34 -10.65
C ALA A 499 26.30 7.02 -9.87
N GLY A 500 25.34 6.16 -10.23
CA GLY A 500 25.13 4.86 -9.59
C GLY A 500 24.45 4.94 -8.21
N ASP A 501 24.05 6.14 -7.78
CA ASP A 501 23.35 6.40 -6.53
C ASP A 501 22.46 7.66 -6.57
N VAL A 502 21.61 7.79 -5.54
CA VAL A 502 20.75 8.94 -5.30
C VAL A 502 20.73 9.25 -3.81
N ARG A 503 20.70 10.54 -3.46
CA ARG A 503 20.61 11.04 -2.08
C ARG A 503 19.56 12.13 -1.99
N SER A 504 18.69 12.03 -0.99
CA SER A 504 17.71 13.07 -0.64
C SER A 504 18.37 14.41 -0.35
N ASP A 505 17.67 15.50 -0.67
CA ASP A 505 18.12 16.86 -0.33
C ASP A 505 18.14 17.14 1.18
N THR A 506 17.45 16.34 1.98
CA THR A 506 17.53 16.35 3.45
C THR A 506 18.77 15.64 4.00
N GLY A 507 19.40 14.80 3.17
CA GLY A 507 20.52 13.92 3.53
C GLY A 507 20.13 12.66 4.29
N GLU A 508 18.84 12.44 4.59
CA GLU A 508 18.37 11.34 5.46
C GLU A 508 18.13 10.03 4.70
N LEU A 509 17.99 10.07 3.38
CA LEU A 509 17.91 8.89 2.51
C LEU A 509 19.08 8.87 1.53
N TRP A 510 19.64 7.68 1.32
CA TRP A 510 20.60 7.39 0.26
C TRP A 510 20.40 5.97 -0.25
N ARG A 511 20.48 5.78 -1.57
CA ARG A 511 20.41 4.47 -2.21
C ARG A 511 21.40 4.41 -3.36
N SER A 512 22.15 3.32 -3.46
CA SER A 512 23.04 3.03 -4.58
C SER A 512 22.68 1.71 -5.22
N TRP A 513 22.24 1.75 -6.48
CA TRP A 513 22.02 0.53 -7.29
C TRP A 513 23.33 -0.06 -7.78
N GLN A 514 24.38 0.76 -7.95
CA GLN A 514 25.71 0.26 -8.29
C GLN A 514 26.33 -0.55 -7.15
N ARG A 515 26.25 -0.05 -5.91
CA ARG A 515 26.71 -0.76 -4.71
C ARG A 515 25.66 -1.72 -4.15
N ARG A 516 24.43 -1.62 -4.62
CA ARG A 516 23.24 -2.39 -4.20
C ARG A 516 22.94 -2.28 -2.71
N VAL A 517 23.10 -1.08 -2.14
CA VAL A 517 22.85 -0.80 -0.72
C VAL A 517 22.12 0.54 -0.55
N GLY A 518 21.45 0.73 0.58
CA GLY A 518 20.85 2.00 0.94
C GLY A 518 20.80 2.23 2.45
N SER A 519 20.45 3.46 2.83
CA SER A 519 20.41 3.92 4.21
C SER A 519 19.27 4.90 4.48
N ILE A 520 18.69 4.81 5.68
CA ILE A 520 17.85 5.85 6.29
C ILE A 520 18.59 6.35 7.54
N ASP A 521 18.80 7.65 7.67
CA ASP A 521 19.62 8.23 8.73
C ASP A 521 18.92 9.43 9.38
N THR A 522 18.05 9.14 10.34
CA THR A 522 17.34 10.15 11.14
C THR A 522 17.78 10.08 12.61
N ALA A 523 17.35 11.05 13.43
CA ALA A 523 17.66 11.03 14.86
C ALA A 523 16.98 9.87 15.61
N ARG A 524 15.79 9.41 15.16
CA ARG A 524 14.96 8.42 15.87
C ARG A 524 14.84 7.07 15.17
N SER A 525 15.18 6.99 13.89
CA SER A 525 15.13 5.78 13.07
C SER A 525 16.32 5.74 12.09
N GLN A 526 17.16 4.71 12.21
CA GLN A 526 18.35 4.49 11.38
C GLN A 526 18.29 3.10 10.77
N CYS A 527 18.51 2.99 9.47
CA CYS A 527 18.44 1.73 8.74
C CYS A 527 19.57 1.60 7.74
N LEU A 528 20.05 0.37 7.54
CA LEU A 528 21.00 -0.02 6.50
C LEU A 528 20.46 -1.27 5.82
N TYR A 529 20.36 -1.27 4.50
CA TYR A 529 19.71 -2.35 3.75
C TYR A 529 20.38 -2.65 2.41
N GLY A 530 20.16 -3.87 1.91
CA GLY A 530 20.65 -4.33 0.61
C GLY A 530 21.76 -5.37 0.75
N PHE A 531 22.71 -5.35 -0.19
CA PHE A 531 23.78 -6.35 -0.28
C PHE A 531 24.97 -6.02 0.63
N LEU A 532 24.70 -5.97 1.95
CA LEU A 532 25.61 -5.45 2.97
C LEU A 532 26.91 -6.28 3.12
N GLY A 533 26.86 -7.59 2.86
CA GLY A 533 28.03 -8.49 3.02
C GLY A 533 29.23 -8.14 2.15
N ASN A 534 28.99 -7.51 1.00
CA ASN A 534 30.03 -7.08 0.07
C ASN A 534 30.34 -5.58 0.16
N ALA A 535 29.66 -4.84 1.04
CA ALA A 535 29.78 -3.39 1.15
C ALA A 535 30.81 -2.92 2.18
N GLY A 536 31.40 -3.85 2.94
CA GLY A 536 32.25 -3.55 4.09
C GLY A 536 31.44 -2.98 5.26
N GLN A 537 32.11 -2.25 6.15
CA GLN A 537 31.43 -1.55 7.24
C GLN A 537 30.65 -0.36 6.70
N LEU A 538 29.36 -0.28 7.03
CA LEU A 538 28.49 0.84 6.71
C LEU A 538 27.99 1.50 7.99
N ALA A 539 27.75 2.81 7.93
CA ALA A 539 27.32 3.59 9.08
C ALA A 539 26.28 4.64 8.71
N THR A 540 25.43 4.93 9.67
CA THR A 540 24.60 6.13 9.82
C THR A 540 25.17 6.97 10.96
N ARG A 541 24.48 8.01 11.43
CA ARG A 541 24.99 8.89 12.50
C ARG A 541 25.36 8.14 13.80
N ASP A 542 24.52 7.19 14.26
CA ASP A 542 24.69 6.49 15.55
C ASP A 542 24.86 4.97 15.39
N LEU A 543 24.42 4.38 14.28
CA LEU A 543 24.53 2.95 14.01
C LEU A 543 25.62 2.67 12.98
N SER A 544 26.54 1.77 13.30
CA SER A 544 27.50 1.16 12.36
C SER A 544 27.37 -0.35 12.37
N VAL A 545 27.42 -0.96 11.18
CA VAL A 545 27.26 -2.41 10.98
C VAL A 545 28.32 -2.96 10.04
N ALA A 546 28.82 -4.15 10.34
CA ALA A 546 29.55 -5.00 9.40
C ALA A 546 28.83 -6.34 9.35
N VAL A 547 28.29 -6.69 8.19
CA VAL A 547 27.44 -7.87 7.99
C VAL A 547 28.21 -8.89 7.15
N THR A 548 28.03 -10.19 7.42
CA THR A 548 28.63 -11.25 6.58
C THR A 548 27.65 -11.88 5.60
N ASN A 549 26.34 -11.77 5.87
CA ASN A 549 25.28 -12.18 4.95
C ASN A 549 25.32 -11.36 3.66
N ASP A 550 25.01 -12.02 2.54
CA ASP A 550 24.98 -11.37 1.22
C ASP A 550 23.96 -10.23 1.19
N TYR A 551 22.71 -10.50 1.61
CA TYR A 551 21.64 -9.51 1.73
C TYR A 551 21.14 -9.42 3.18
N ALA A 552 20.95 -8.20 3.67
CA ALA A 552 20.39 -7.96 5.00
C ALA A 552 19.75 -6.58 5.09
N VAL A 553 18.80 -6.46 6.02
CA VAL A 553 18.19 -5.21 6.45
C VAL A 553 18.38 -5.10 7.96
N ILE A 554 19.05 -4.04 8.40
CA ILE A 554 19.22 -3.68 9.81
C ILE A 554 18.44 -2.39 10.06
N ALA A 555 17.50 -2.40 10.98
CA ALA A 555 16.69 -1.24 11.35
C ALA A 555 16.72 -1.02 12.86
N LEU A 556 17.07 0.19 13.29
CA LEU A 556 17.12 0.60 14.69
C LEU A 556 16.21 1.82 14.86
N SER A 557 15.28 1.77 15.81
CA SER A 557 14.44 2.92 16.14
C SER A 557 14.31 3.12 17.64
N SER A 558 14.28 4.38 18.06
CA SER A 558 13.84 4.76 19.40
C SER A 558 12.34 4.52 19.54
N LEU A 559 11.94 3.90 20.65
CA LEU A 559 10.54 3.73 21.05
C LEU A 559 10.07 4.85 22.01
N THR A 560 10.84 5.93 22.10
CA THR A 560 10.50 7.17 22.82
C THR A 560 10.55 8.36 21.86
N ASP A 561 10.32 9.57 22.38
CA ASP A 561 10.54 10.81 21.63
C ASP A 561 12.02 11.23 21.57
N GLU A 562 12.90 10.57 22.32
CA GLU A 562 14.33 10.85 22.36
C GLU A 562 15.05 10.29 21.12
N ALA A 563 16.18 10.91 20.75
CA ALA A 563 17.06 10.40 19.71
C ALA A 563 17.67 9.04 20.12
N ILE A 564 18.11 8.25 19.13
CA ILE A 564 18.74 6.95 19.34
C ILE A 564 19.94 7.05 20.30
N SER A 565 20.75 8.10 20.17
CA SER A 565 21.93 8.31 21.01
C SER A 565 21.62 8.55 22.49
N THR A 566 20.41 8.99 22.84
CA THR A 566 20.02 9.31 24.23
C THR A 566 18.91 8.42 24.78
N SER A 567 18.26 7.64 23.93
CA SER A 567 17.08 6.84 24.29
C SER A 567 17.45 5.58 25.08
N GLY A 568 16.69 5.32 26.13
CA GLY A 568 16.79 4.10 26.94
C GLY A 568 15.87 2.96 26.50
N ASN A 569 15.15 3.11 25.38
CA ASN A 569 14.24 2.08 24.88
C ASN A 569 14.27 2.07 23.34
N LEU A 570 14.97 1.09 22.77
CA LEU A 570 15.17 0.94 21.33
C LEU A 570 14.68 -0.43 20.86
N LEU A 571 14.15 -0.46 19.64
CA LEU A 571 13.92 -1.68 18.87
C LEU A 571 15.00 -1.80 17.81
N LEU A 572 15.69 -2.93 17.75
CA LEU A 572 16.55 -3.34 16.66
C LEU A 572 15.91 -4.54 15.96
N THR A 573 15.73 -4.44 14.64
CA THR A 573 15.26 -5.55 13.81
C THR A 573 16.30 -5.88 12.74
N THR A 574 16.57 -7.16 12.54
CA THR A 574 17.47 -7.67 11.50
C THR A 574 16.78 -8.72 10.65
N VAL A 575 16.74 -8.52 9.34
CA VAL A 575 16.01 -9.39 8.39
C VAL A 575 16.87 -9.71 7.19
N GLY A 576 17.05 -11.00 6.89
CA GLY A 576 17.65 -11.48 5.65
C GLY A 576 16.60 -12.06 4.71
N ARG A 577 16.92 -13.17 4.04
CA ARG A 577 15.92 -13.91 3.24
C ARG A 577 14.89 -14.60 4.16
N ALA A 578 13.67 -14.73 3.68
CA ALA A 578 12.63 -15.52 4.35
C ALA A 578 11.94 -16.47 3.36
N GLU A 579 11.95 -17.76 3.67
CA GLU A 579 11.48 -18.86 2.83
C GLU A 579 10.80 -19.97 3.64
N ASN A 580 10.02 -20.83 2.99
CA ASN A 580 9.39 -21.96 3.68
C ASN A 580 10.39 -23.10 3.88
N SER A 581 10.19 -23.91 4.92
CA SER A 581 11.03 -25.10 5.12
C SER A 581 10.95 -26.04 3.91
N GLY A 582 12.09 -26.33 3.30
CA GLY A 582 12.18 -27.23 2.14
C GLY A 582 11.63 -26.62 0.84
N MET A 583 11.54 -25.29 0.74
CA MET A 583 11.20 -24.62 -0.50
C MET A 583 12.28 -24.87 -1.57
N ILE A 584 11.87 -25.10 -2.81
CA ILE A 584 12.77 -25.42 -3.93
C ILE A 584 12.53 -24.44 -5.07
N PHE A 585 13.60 -23.83 -5.53
CA PHE A 585 13.63 -23.00 -6.74
C PHE A 585 14.39 -23.74 -7.86
N ASN A 586 14.21 -23.29 -9.10
CA ASN A 586 15.17 -23.58 -10.16
C ASN A 586 16.52 -22.86 -9.90
N GLU A 587 17.54 -23.17 -10.71
CA GLU A 587 18.92 -22.74 -10.47
C GLU A 587 19.10 -21.21 -10.42
N ASP A 588 18.41 -20.48 -11.29
CA ASP A 588 18.44 -19.01 -11.35
C ASP A 588 17.40 -18.32 -10.45
N ARG A 589 16.63 -19.13 -9.70
CA ARG A 589 15.55 -18.70 -8.80
C ARG A 589 14.44 -17.88 -9.49
N THR A 590 14.25 -18.04 -10.79
CA THR A 590 13.15 -17.42 -11.54
C THR A 590 11.84 -18.21 -11.47
N GLU A 591 11.86 -19.40 -10.88
CA GLU A 591 10.68 -20.26 -10.71
C GLU A 591 10.71 -21.05 -9.39
N VAL A 592 9.58 -21.11 -8.71
CA VAL A 592 9.35 -21.99 -7.55
C VAL A 592 8.89 -23.36 -8.03
N LEU A 593 9.72 -24.38 -7.80
CA LEU A 593 9.42 -25.77 -8.16
C LEU A 593 8.65 -26.49 -7.05
N ASP A 594 8.90 -26.14 -5.79
CA ASP A 594 8.15 -26.59 -4.62
C ASP A 594 8.02 -25.44 -3.63
N THR A 595 6.81 -25.16 -3.16
CA THR A 595 6.54 -24.10 -2.19
C THR A 595 7.00 -24.44 -0.77
N GLY A 596 7.41 -25.68 -0.52
CA GLY A 596 7.83 -26.15 0.80
C GLY A 596 6.67 -26.32 1.78
N LYS A 597 7.00 -26.39 3.07
CA LYS A 597 6.06 -26.58 4.19
C LYS A 597 6.38 -25.66 5.37
N PRO A 598 5.46 -25.49 6.35
CA PRO A 598 5.78 -24.80 7.59
C PRO A 598 6.93 -25.48 8.37
N PRO A 599 7.64 -24.73 9.25
CA PRO A 599 7.51 -23.30 9.48
C PRO A 599 8.19 -22.46 8.38
N ILE A 600 7.85 -21.16 8.35
CA ILE A 600 8.66 -20.16 7.64
C ILE A 600 10.00 -20.06 8.37
N LEU A 601 11.08 -19.97 7.61
CA LEU A 601 12.44 -19.77 8.06
C LEU A 601 12.90 -18.36 7.72
N ILE A 602 13.66 -17.75 8.62
CA ILE A 602 14.40 -16.52 8.36
C ILE A 602 15.89 -16.83 8.33
N GLU A 603 16.61 -16.17 7.43
CA GLU A 603 18.07 -16.15 7.45
C GLU A 603 18.54 -15.42 8.71
N VAL A 604 19.42 -16.08 9.47
CA VAL A 604 20.05 -15.50 10.65
C VAL A 604 21.09 -14.48 10.20
N ILE A 605 20.93 -13.25 10.68
CA ILE A 605 21.87 -12.17 10.39
C ILE A 605 23.07 -12.27 11.33
N GLU A 606 24.25 -12.38 10.73
CA GLU A 606 25.56 -12.36 11.38
C GLU A 606 26.19 -10.99 11.17
N ALA A 607 26.28 -10.21 12.24
CA ALA A 607 26.68 -8.81 12.15
C ALA A 607 27.38 -8.30 13.41
N ASP A 608 28.45 -7.53 13.23
CA ASP A 608 29.01 -6.67 14.26
C ASP A 608 28.25 -5.35 14.29
N ILE A 609 27.69 -5.00 15.44
CA ILE A 609 26.91 -3.79 15.65
C ILE A 609 27.67 -2.86 16.61
N VAL A 610 27.75 -1.59 16.22
CA VAL A 610 28.24 -0.49 17.07
C VAL A 610 27.16 0.58 17.13
N LEU A 611 26.70 0.86 18.34
CA LEU A 611 25.70 1.89 18.63
C LEU A 611 26.34 3.00 19.46
N LYS A 612 26.41 4.22 18.92
CA LYS A 612 26.79 5.41 19.69
C LYS A 612 25.65 5.80 20.62
N THR A 613 25.94 5.90 21.90
CA THR A 613 24.93 6.16 22.93
C THR A 613 25.52 6.75 24.20
N GLU A 614 24.81 7.72 24.78
CA GLU A 614 25.09 8.32 26.07
C GLU A 614 24.62 7.44 27.24
N ARG A 615 23.92 6.34 26.97
CA ARG A 615 23.40 5.40 27.98
C ARG A 615 24.37 4.24 28.20
N PRO A 616 25.12 4.21 29.33
CA PRO A 616 26.15 3.19 29.55
C PRO A 616 25.58 1.82 29.97
N ASN A 617 24.32 1.76 30.43
CA ASN A 617 23.72 0.56 31.02
C ASN A 617 22.73 -0.16 30.09
N LEU A 618 22.85 0.07 28.78
CA LEU A 618 21.97 -0.59 27.82
C LEU A 618 22.22 -2.10 27.77
N THR A 619 21.14 -2.87 27.91
CA THR A 619 21.11 -4.32 27.75
C THR A 619 20.39 -4.71 26.46
N VAL A 620 21.02 -5.57 25.65
CA VAL A 620 20.46 -6.08 24.39
C VAL A 620 19.79 -7.43 24.64
N TRP A 621 18.47 -7.48 24.49
CA TRP A 621 17.64 -8.67 24.68
C TRP A 621 17.12 -9.21 23.35
N SER A 622 17.36 -10.47 23.04
CA SER A 622 16.76 -11.15 21.89
C SER A 622 15.34 -11.59 22.20
N ILE A 623 14.43 -11.47 21.23
CA ILE A 623 13.00 -11.80 21.35
C ILE A 623 12.61 -12.84 20.32
N GLY A 624 12.06 -13.97 20.76
CA GLY A 624 11.60 -15.05 19.87
C GLY A 624 10.28 -14.74 19.15
N PRO A 625 9.86 -15.59 18.19
CA PRO A 625 8.59 -15.44 17.48
C PRO A 625 7.35 -15.48 18.40
N GLU A 626 7.47 -16.06 19.60
CA GLU A 626 6.44 -16.08 20.64
C GLU A 626 6.43 -14.83 21.53
N GLY A 627 7.36 -13.89 21.34
CA GLY A 627 7.48 -12.68 22.16
C GLY A 627 8.23 -12.88 23.49
N PHE A 628 8.84 -14.05 23.72
CA PHE A 628 9.70 -14.28 24.89
C PHE A 628 11.09 -13.70 24.70
N TYR A 629 11.68 -13.18 25.78
CA TYR A 629 13.12 -12.99 25.84
C TYR A 629 13.82 -14.36 25.75
N THR A 630 14.60 -14.56 24.68
CA THR A 630 15.34 -15.81 24.45
C THR A 630 16.73 -15.77 25.08
N GLY A 631 17.25 -14.57 25.33
CA GLY A 631 18.48 -14.35 26.09
C GLY A 631 19.07 -12.97 25.88
N ARG A 632 20.08 -12.65 26.69
CA ARG A 632 20.86 -11.42 26.59
C ARG A 632 22.01 -11.61 25.59
N ILE A 633 22.17 -10.66 24.68
CA ILE A 633 23.32 -10.62 23.78
C ILE A 633 24.51 -10.02 24.55
N PRO A 634 25.65 -10.72 24.62
CA PRO A 634 26.87 -10.17 25.20
C PRO A 634 27.25 -8.85 24.51
N SER A 635 27.42 -7.82 25.32
CA SER A 635 27.64 -6.46 24.86
C SER A 635 28.65 -5.77 25.76
N THR A 636 29.43 -4.87 25.19
CA THR A 636 30.43 -4.06 25.89
C THR A 636 30.17 -2.60 25.57
N TRP A 637 30.05 -1.77 26.60
CA TRP A 637 30.02 -0.32 26.45
C TRP A 637 31.40 0.25 26.78
N THR A 638 31.99 0.99 25.83
CA THR A 638 33.28 1.67 26.01
C THR A 638 33.27 2.97 25.20
N ASP A 639 33.75 4.07 25.78
CA ASP A 639 33.94 5.36 25.11
C ASP A 639 32.70 5.89 24.35
N GLY A 640 31.50 5.72 24.92
CA GLY A 640 30.25 6.19 24.31
C GLY A 640 29.65 5.26 23.25
N GLU A 641 30.17 4.04 23.13
CA GLU A 641 29.71 3.06 22.14
C GLU A 641 29.35 1.73 22.79
N LEU A 642 28.12 1.27 22.55
CA LEU A 642 27.68 -0.09 22.83
C LEU A 642 28.03 -1.00 21.64
N ARG A 643 28.80 -2.06 21.90
CA ARG A 643 29.31 -3.00 20.89
C ARG A 643 28.82 -4.40 21.19
N PHE A 644 28.30 -5.10 20.18
CA PHE A 644 27.84 -6.48 20.30
C PHE A 644 27.83 -7.19 18.94
N HIS A 645 27.79 -8.52 18.99
CA HIS A 645 27.75 -9.38 17.80
C HIS A 645 26.43 -10.16 17.77
N LEU A 646 25.82 -10.24 16.58
CA LEU A 646 24.60 -11.00 16.31
C LEU A 646 24.91 -12.29 15.55
N GLY A 647 24.07 -13.31 15.74
CA GLY A 647 24.11 -14.57 14.97
C GLY A 647 24.76 -15.77 15.68
N ASP A 648 25.58 -15.53 16.71
CA ASP A 648 26.22 -16.60 17.49
C ASP A 648 25.28 -17.26 18.50
N THR A 649 24.51 -16.46 19.24
CA THR A 649 23.62 -16.92 20.32
C THR A 649 22.28 -16.21 20.24
N CYS A 650 21.24 -16.83 20.81
CA CYS A 650 19.89 -16.26 20.90
C CYS A 650 19.39 -15.68 19.56
N GLN A 651 19.57 -16.43 18.47
CA GLN A 651 19.28 -16.00 17.11
C GLN A 651 17.82 -15.60 16.95
N SER A 652 17.58 -14.35 16.51
CA SER A 652 16.25 -13.84 16.20
C SER A 652 16.32 -12.73 15.15
N MET A 653 15.15 -12.23 14.74
CA MET A 653 15.02 -10.99 14.00
C MET A 653 14.80 -9.76 14.89
N TYR A 654 14.30 -9.89 16.12
CA TYR A 654 14.03 -8.75 16.99
C TYR A 654 14.92 -8.74 18.23
N TYR A 655 15.36 -7.53 18.57
CA TYR A 655 16.14 -7.26 19.76
C TYR A 655 15.62 -5.96 20.42
N LEU A 656 15.30 -6.01 21.71
CA LEU A 656 15.03 -4.80 22.50
C LEU A 656 16.31 -4.37 23.20
N ILE A 657 16.63 -3.09 23.14
CA ILE A 657 17.77 -2.50 23.83
C ILE A 657 17.22 -1.54 24.90
N LEU A 658 17.44 -1.89 26.16
CA LEU A 658 16.80 -1.26 27.32
C LEU A 658 17.84 -0.74 28.31
N ASP A 659 17.60 0.43 28.88
CA ASP A 659 18.39 1.01 29.99
C ASP A 659 17.95 0.35 31.31
N GLU A 660 18.84 -0.44 31.92
CA GLU A 660 18.56 -1.27 33.12
C GLU A 660 19.48 -0.96 34.31
#